data_AF-A0A9P8H1E0-F1
#
_entry.id   AF-A0A9P8H1E0-F1
#
_cell.length_a   1.000
_cell.length_b   1.000
_cell.length_c   1.000
_cell.angle_alpha   90.00
_cell.angle_beta   90.00
_cell.angle_gamma   90.00
#
_symmetry.space_group_name_H-M   'P 1'
#
loop_
_entity.id
_entity.type
_entity.pdbx_description
1 polymer ?
#
loop_
_entity_poly.entity_id
_entity_poly.type
_entity_poly.pdbx_seq_one_letter_code
_entity_poly.pdbx_strand_id
1 'polypeptide(L)'
;MSASTPLKLALLGLVPLALGQGGLVINPKNAGLQVGSHATSVPIDLSPLVNNRAFAMTPGDADFDGIHSGYPAQYLPDSNFTYGGVNYIFPQYNESGHDNVLAQGQVITPPQGRYSSISMLVAAESAVATGYVNVTYTDNTTSSGPILVDPFWSWPYPYGGDVVFPYYLTNSTIDYNRSMVYQSVNWLDSTKQVSSVTLPNVTSGAATGPGGAAQNTRLHIFSVSLVTANGAGISLEIQQARSTQLWMEGTNKTQIFEAIVVNTGDDWILANNSVKVAVEAPGITTVQPGVINRLRPGDRATVRVGVVNADGTEPGSTGEATLRVTGAGVQASSTFNATFGIGSYEATYESIYAHESPSWYTGGKYGIFIHWGVYAVPGWGNSGEKEQYAEWYWWYMNQGPDSSNDAGFYQYNLDTYGPDHVYDDFIQNFTTEFYDPKEWVDLFADAGAQYFVQVSKHHEGYALFDIPANITKRTSVAQVPHKNLLQMLFDAADEYQPHLHKATYFSVPEWFHPDYKKYGFGDSKGAAWPGGNATNPYTNETLPYTGYVYVDDFVSDLILPEMEILASMGTEIMWCDIGGPNLTAEFSSKYFNDMAAQGKQVLINNRCGLPGDFDTPEYAKYEAVQMRKWESNLGMDPFSYGYNRATPISAYITPTEIVTSLIDIVSKNGNFLLDIGPQANGTIVDIEKENLREAGKWIKGHGEAIFNTTYWFITPEEGETVRFTQTPDAFYILTLYAPNATLVLDSPVPYVAGDQVTIVGGNMSGSVVPSRLLSNGSLELTISDAVVAADEYSWVFKIAFGGVPSNGTVTGSAPPFQQTTNDAGKWSSDWVKLVPSVVLGAMLWLM
;
A
#
# COMPACT_ATOMS: atom_id res chain seq x y z
N MET A 1 -43.26 -40.66 38.05
CA MET A 1 -43.69 -39.88 39.24
C MET A 1 -42.70 -40.21 40.36
N SER A 2 -41.97 -39.33 41.04
CA SER A 2 -41.92 -37.86 41.08
C SER A 2 -40.61 -37.45 41.81
N ALA A 3 -40.15 -36.21 41.56
CA ALA A 3 -39.40 -35.32 42.47
C ALA A 3 -37.95 -35.74 42.88
N SER A 4 -36.86 -35.11 42.42
CA SER A 4 -36.36 -33.71 42.55
C SER A 4 -35.60 -33.41 43.85
N THR A 5 -34.26 -33.26 43.78
CA THR A 5 -33.42 -32.16 44.34
C THR A 5 -31.92 -32.42 44.05
N PRO A 6 -31.02 -31.41 44.09
CA PRO A 6 -30.08 -31.13 43.01
C PRO A 6 -28.62 -31.42 43.35
N LEU A 7 -27.84 -31.75 42.32
CA LEU A 7 -26.38 -31.83 42.42
C LEU A 7 -25.80 -30.41 42.37
N LYS A 8 -25.13 -30.01 43.45
CA LYS A 8 -24.18 -28.90 43.48
C LYS A 8 -23.06 -29.21 42.48
N LEU A 9 -23.05 -28.53 41.34
CA LEU A 9 -21.87 -28.41 40.49
C LEU A 9 -21.29 -27.01 40.71
N ALA A 10 -20.00 -26.98 41.04
CA ALA A 10 -19.24 -25.77 41.27
C ALA A 10 -19.18 -24.94 39.98
N LEU A 11 -20.05 -23.92 39.86
CA LEU A 11 -19.86 -22.80 38.96
C LEU A 11 -19.03 -21.75 39.70
N LEU A 12 -17.71 -21.81 39.54
CA LEU A 12 -16.79 -20.73 39.88
C LEU A 12 -15.53 -20.95 39.05
N GLY A 13 -15.35 -20.08 38.06
CA GLY A 13 -14.15 -20.02 37.22
C GLY A 13 -14.39 -20.52 35.80
N LEU A 14 -15.03 -19.68 34.97
CA LEU A 14 -14.79 -19.51 33.52
C LEU A 14 -15.85 -18.55 32.96
N VAL A 15 -15.63 -17.26 33.22
CA VAL A 15 -16.22 -16.11 32.54
C VAL A 15 -15.09 -15.08 32.47
N PRO A 16 -14.72 -14.47 31.32
CA PRO A 16 -14.71 -14.94 29.93
C PRO A 16 -13.33 -14.66 29.27
N LEU A 17 -12.59 -15.68 28.81
CA LEU A 17 -11.35 -15.48 28.05
C LEU A 17 -11.59 -15.24 26.54
N ALA A 18 -12.77 -14.75 26.16
CA ALA A 18 -13.18 -14.52 24.77
C ALA A 18 -14.02 -13.23 24.56
N LEU A 19 -13.99 -12.27 25.50
CA LEU A 19 -14.74 -10.99 25.41
C LEU A 19 -13.85 -9.74 25.59
N GLY A 20 -12.55 -9.86 25.35
CA GLY A 20 -11.68 -8.69 25.15
C GLY A 20 -11.77 -8.16 23.72
N GLN A 21 -12.97 -8.03 23.14
CA GLN A 21 -13.09 -7.18 21.95
C GLN A 21 -12.92 -5.74 22.42
N GLY A 22 -11.85 -5.11 21.93
CA GLY A 22 -11.33 -3.82 22.37
C GLY A 22 -12.37 -2.69 22.34
N GLY A 23 -12.04 -1.55 22.92
CA GLY A 23 -12.87 -0.36 22.82
C GLY A 23 -12.77 0.31 21.45
N LEU A 24 -13.21 1.57 21.41
CA LEU A 24 -12.88 2.49 20.32
C LEU A 24 -11.36 2.55 20.15
N VAL A 25 -10.90 2.42 18.91
CA VAL A 25 -9.48 2.62 18.55
C VAL A 25 -9.40 3.85 17.66
N ILE A 26 -8.77 4.90 18.17
CA ILE A 26 -8.29 5.99 17.31
C ILE A 26 -6.97 5.54 16.72
N ASN A 27 -6.81 5.66 15.41
CA ASN A 27 -5.62 5.16 14.71
C ASN A 27 -4.34 5.58 15.45
N PRO A 28 -3.59 4.61 16.01
CA PRO A 28 -2.53 4.88 16.98
C PRO A 28 -1.38 5.68 16.36
N LYS A 29 -1.24 5.67 15.03
CA LYS A 29 -0.25 6.46 14.29
C LYS A 29 -0.51 7.96 14.40
N ASN A 30 -1.76 8.37 14.59
CA ASN A 30 -2.22 9.76 14.56
C ASN A 30 -2.93 10.23 15.86
N ALA A 31 -3.09 9.34 16.84
CA ALA A 31 -3.82 9.60 18.09
C ALA A 31 -3.08 10.53 19.08
N GLY A 32 -1.78 10.79 18.89
CA GLY A 32 -0.87 11.36 19.91
C GLY A 32 -0.89 12.89 20.13
N LEU A 33 -1.78 13.64 19.48
CA LEU A 33 -1.79 15.10 19.58
C LEU A 33 -2.83 15.60 20.59
N GLN A 34 -2.50 15.48 21.88
CA GLN A 34 -3.34 16.02 22.96
C GLN A 34 -2.73 17.27 23.63
N VAL A 35 -1.51 17.71 23.25
CA VAL A 35 -0.78 18.76 24.00
C VAL A 35 0.05 19.67 23.08
N GLY A 36 -0.54 20.65 22.38
CA GLY A 36 0.27 21.64 21.63
C GLY A 36 -0.50 22.63 20.75
N SER A 37 0.21 23.63 20.20
CA SER A 37 -0.31 24.51 19.16
C SER A 37 -0.35 23.77 17.83
N HIS A 38 -1.54 23.35 17.41
CA HIS A 38 -1.81 22.78 16.10
C HIS A 38 -2.14 23.88 15.10
N ALA A 39 -2.09 23.54 13.80
CA ALA A 39 -2.56 24.46 12.76
C ALA A 39 -3.98 24.90 13.09
N THR A 40 -4.26 26.20 12.96
CA THR A 40 -5.57 26.72 13.38
C THR A 40 -6.64 26.20 12.42
N SER A 41 -7.54 25.36 12.91
CA SER A 41 -8.64 24.77 12.15
C SER A 41 -10.01 25.31 12.60
N VAL A 42 -10.95 25.42 11.66
CA VAL A 42 -12.33 25.87 11.87
C VAL A 42 -13.29 24.71 11.60
N PRO A 43 -13.77 24.02 12.65
CA PRO A 43 -14.84 23.04 12.50
C PRO A 43 -16.13 23.70 11.99
N ILE A 44 -16.83 23.02 11.08
CA ILE A 44 -18.11 23.48 10.53
C ILE A 44 -19.26 22.71 11.20
N ASP A 45 -20.25 23.45 11.69
CA ASP A 45 -21.48 22.86 12.23
C ASP A 45 -22.35 22.30 11.11
N LEU A 46 -22.42 20.98 11.03
CA LEU A 46 -23.24 20.25 10.05
C LEU A 46 -24.64 19.93 10.56
N SER A 47 -25.00 20.28 11.80
CA SER A 47 -26.33 19.99 12.36
C SER A 47 -27.52 20.49 11.52
N PRO A 48 -27.44 21.57 10.72
CA PRO A 48 -28.53 21.96 9.83
C PRO A 48 -28.64 21.10 8.55
N LEU A 49 -27.64 20.26 8.26
CA LEU A 49 -27.50 19.51 7.01
C LEU A 49 -27.65 17.99 7.19
N VAL A 50 -27.65 17.49 8.43
CA VAL A 50 -27.82 16.06 8.70
C VAL A 50 -29.15 15.56 8.15
N ASN A 51 -29.09 14.42 7.46
CA ASN A 51 -30.22 13.82 6.74
C ASN A 51 -30.20 12.29 6.81
N ASN A 52 -29.33 11.72 7.64
CA ASN A 52 -29.19 10.29 7.84
C ASN A 52 -28.82 9.96 9.31
N ARG A 53 -29.07 8.71 9.72
CA ARG A 53 -28.79 8.23 11.08
C ARG A 53 -27.78 7.09 11.03
N ALA A 54 -26.55 7.37 11.43
CA ALA A 54 -25.43 6.43 11.44
C ALA A 54 -25.23 5.73 12.78
N PHE A 55 -25.58 6.35 13.91
CA PHE A 55 -25.27 5.82 15.23
C PHE A 55 -26.46 5.07 15.84
N ALA A 56 -26.17 3.92 16.42
CA ALA A 56 -27.15 3.02 17.01
C ALA A 56 -26.76 2.61 18.44
N MET A 57 -27.76 2.52 19.33
CA MET A 57 -27.62 1.91 20.65
C MET A 57 -28.00 0.42 20.64
N THR A 58 -28.88 0.01 19.73
CA THR A 58 -29.36 -1.38 19.57
C THR A 58 -29.51 -1.76 18.10
N PRO A 59 -29.54 -3.07 17.74
CA PRO A 59 -29.80 -3.49 16.37
C PRO A 59 -31.09 -2.88 15.80
N GLY A 60 -31.05 -2.43 14.55
CA GLY A 60 -32.17 -1.78 13.86
C GLY A 60 -32.47 -0.33 14.28
N ASP A 61 -31.68 0.26 15.17
CA ASP A 61 -31.88 1.64 15.66
C ASP A 61 -31.45 2.70 14.62
N ALA A 62 -30.39 2.46 13.88
CA ALA A 62 -29.89 3.34 12.83
C ALA A 62 -30.33 2.87 11.43
N ASP A 63 -30.09 3.72 10.44
CA ASP A 63 -30.17 3.34 9.03
C ASP A 63 -29.01 4.00 8.27
N PHE A 64 -27.80 3.56 8.58
CA PHE A 64 -26.59 4.04 7.94
C PHE A 64 -26.61 3.72 6.45
N ASP A 65 -26.85 2.45 6.12
CA ASP A 65 -26.63 1.85 4.81
C ASP A 65 -27.91 1.52 4.02
N GLY A 66 -29.08 1.89 4.52
CA GLY A 66 -30.38 1.59 3.89
C GLY A 66 -30.92 0.20 4.20
N ILE A 67 -30.18 -0.59 5.01
CA ILE A 67 -30.61 -1.90 5.52
C ILE A 67 -30.56 -1.94 7.06
N HIS A 68 -30.66 -0.78 7.70
CA HIS A 68 -30.68 -0.60 9.15
C HIS A 68 -29.41 -1.01 9.90
N SER A 69 -28.23 -0.84 9.28
CA SER A 69 -26.97 -0.94 10.02
C SER A 69 -26.60 0.38 10.71
N GLY A 70 -25.69 0.34 11.68
CA GLY A 70 -25.12 1.53 12.31
C GLY A 70 -23.92 1.27 13.22
N TYR A 71 -23.20 2.33 13.54
CA TYR A 71 -22.06 2.31 14.44
C TYR A 71 -22.52 2.33 15.91
N PRO A 72 -21.81 1.65 16.82
CA PRO A 72 -22.22 1.57 18.21
C PRO A 72 -21.97 2.89 18.96
N ALA A 73 -23.06 3.61 19.24
CA ALA A 73 -23.07 4.94 19.85
C ALA A 73 -22.37 5.03 21.22
N GLN A 74 -22.26 3.93 21.94
CA GLN A 74 -21.57 3.87 23.24
C GLN A 74 -20.04 4.05 23.16
N TYR A 75 -19.47 3.99 21.95
CA TYR A 75 -18.04 4.14 21.69
C TYR A 75 -17.72 5.41 20.90
N LEU A 76 -18.59 6.43 20.91
CA LEU A 76 -18.32 7.67 20.19
C LEU A 76 -17.12 8.42 20.81
N PRO A 77 -16.25 9.03 19.98
CA PRO A 77 -15.34 10.05 20.45
C PRO A 77 -16.07 11.25 21.08
N ASP A 78 -15.33 12.05 21.84
CA ASP A 78 -15.83 13.33 22.34
C ASP A 78 -16.30 14.23 21.19
N SER A 79 -17.34 15.04 21.43
CA SER A 79 -17.88 15.94 20.40
C SER A 79 -16.86 16.97 19.92
N ASN A 80 -15.94 17.42 20.79
CA ASN A 80 -14.76 18.16 20.37
C ASN A 80 -13.63 17.16 20.15
N PHE A 81 -13.48 16.70 18.91
CA PHE A 81 -12.54 15.66 18.54
C PHE A 81 -11.36 16.25 17.79
N THR A 82 -10.13 15.93 18.21
CA THR A 82 -8.91 16.34 17.52
C THR A 82 -8.25 15.12 16.90
N TYR A 83 -8.00 15.17 15.60
CA TYR A 83 -7.35 14.09 14.85
C TYR A 83 -6.45 14.67 13.75
N GLY A 84 -5.23 14.14 13.60
CA GLY A 84 -4.28 14.63 12.60
C GLY A 84 -3.94 16.12 12.73
N GLY A 85 -4.03 16.69 13.95
CA GLY A 85 -3.83 18.11 14.21
C GLY A 85 -4.98 19.02 13.77
N VAL A 86 -6.16 18.45 13.47
CA VAL A 86 -7.35 19.18 13.05
C VAL A 86 -8.46 18.96 14.08
N ASN A 87 -9.15 20.04 14.46
CA ASN A 87 -10.32 19.98 15.32
C ASN A 87 -11.58 19.72 14.50
N TYR A 88 -12.47 18.89 15.04
CA TYR A 88 -13.75 18.51 14.45
C TYR A 88 -14.88 18.68 15.48
N ILE A 89 -16.08 18.95 14.98
CA ILE A 89 -17.32 18.73 15.73
C ILE A 89 -17.76 17.31 15.36
N PHE A 90 -17.42 16.34 16.20
CA PHE A 90 -17.83 14.96 15.99
C PHE A 90 -19.30 14.79 16.41
N PRO A 91 -20.16 14.23 15.54
CA PRO A 91 -21.57 14.09 15.83
C PRO A 91 -21.79 13.14 17.00
N GLN A 92 -22.83 13.41 17.78
CA GLN A 92 -23.20 12.62 18.94
C GLN A 92 -24.52 11.91 18.68
N TYR A 93 -24.70 10.75 19.30
CA TYR A 93 -25.94 9.98 19.16
C TYR A 93 -27.15 10.79 19.61
N ASN A 94 -28.21 10.74 18.80
CA ASN A 94 -29.50 11.32 19.10
C ASN A 94 -30.58 10.26 18.91
N GLU A 95 -31.33 9.97 19.99
CA GLU A 95 -32.38 8.94 20.01
C GLU A 95 -33.44 9.17 18.93
N SER A 96 -33.75 10.43 18.62
CA SER A 96 -34.68 10.80 17.55
C SER A 96 -34.06 11.86 16.65
N GLY A 97 -33.54 11.45 15.49
CA GLY A 97 -33.03 12.38 14.49
C GLY A 97 -31.94 11.81 13.60
N HIS A 98 -31.33 12.71 12.86
CA HIS A 98 -30.17 12.45 12.01
C HIS A 98 -28.90 12.94 12.72
N ASP A 99 -27.80 12.26 12.48
CA ASP A 99 -26.50 12.50 13.10
C ASP A 99 -25.34 12.53 12.08
N ASN A 100 -25.62 12.24 10.80
CA ASN A 100 -24.66 12.41 9.73
C ASN A 100 -25.30 12.94 8.43
N VAL A 101 -24.43 13.36 7.51
CA VAL A 101 -24.81 13.87 6.18
C VAL A 101 -24.54 12.80 5.14
N LEU A 102 -25.57 12.33 4.44
CA LEU A 102 -25.44 11.64 3.15
C LEU A 102 -24.98 12.65 2.10
N ALA A 103 -23.84 12.43 1.45
CA ALA A 103 -23.23 13.35 0.51
C ALA A 103 -24.05 13.47 -0.79
N GLN A 104 -24.85 14.52 -0.89
CA GLN A 104 -25.82 14.78 -1.97
C GLN A 104 -25.60 16.17 -2.61
N GLY A 105 -24.39 16.72 -2.53
CA GLY A 105 -24.09 18.04 -3.07
C GLY A 105 -24.53 19.22 -2.20
N GLN A 106 -24.69 19.02 -0.89
CA GLN A 106 -25.00 20.09 0.05
C GLN A 106 -23.94 21.19 -0.01
N VAL A 107 -24.35 22.44 0.22
CA VAL A 107 -23.45 23.59 0.22
C VAL A 107 -23.27 24.09 1.65
N ILE A 108 -22.02 24.21 2.08
CA ILE A 108 -21.64 24.86 3.33
C ILE A 108 -21.05 26.25 3.04
N THR A 109 -21.28 27.18 3.95
CA THR A 109 -20.73 28.55 3.89
C THR A 109 -19.81 28.74 5.10
N PRO A 110 -18.50 28.46 4.96
CA PRO A 110 -17.56 28.68 6.05
C PRO A 110 -17.44 30.18 6.38
N PRO A 111 -16.91 30.55 7.57
CA PRO A 111 -16.56 31.93 7.85
C PRO A 111 -15.67 32.51 6.74
N GLN A 112 -15.89 33.77 6.37
CA GLN A 112 -15.10 34.42 5.33
C GLN A 112 -13.61 34.44 5.74
N GLY A 113 -12.76 33.84 4.92
CA GLY A 113 -11.35 33.70 5.22
C GLY A 113 -10.61 32.94 4.12
N ARG A 114 -9.28 32.86 4.27
CA ARG A 114 -8.41 32.03 3.43
C ARG A 114 -8.09 30.74 4.17
N TYR A 115 -8.07 29.64 3.43
CA TYR A 115 -7.88 28.30 3.97
C TYR A 115 -6.91 27.53 3.08
N SER A 116 -6.08 26.67 3.66
CA SER A 116 -5.11 25.83 2.92
C SER A 116 -5.66 24.44 2.60
N SER A 117 -6.63 23.96 3.37
CA SER A 117 -7.24 22.65 3.16
C SER A 117 -8.61 22.54 3.80
N ILE A 118 -9.41 21.60 3.31
CA ILE A 118 -10.61 21.08 3.95
C ILE A 118 -10.35 19.62 4.34
N SER A 119 -10.70 19.26 5.57
CA SER A 119 -10.62 17.90 6.08
C SER A 119 -12.00 17.41 6.50
N MET A 120 -12.33 16.18 6.17
CA MET A 120 -13.64 15.58 6.49
C MET A 120 -13.46 14.21 7.14
N LEU A 121 -14.31 13.88 8.10
CA LEU A 121 -14.46 12.51 8.60
C LEU A 121 -15.63 11.84 7.88
N VAL A 122 -15.35 10.75 7.18
CA VAL A 122 -16.22 10.17 6.15
C VAL A 122 -16.18 8.65 6.16
N ALA A 123 -17.22 8.01 5.62
CA ALA A 123 -17.21 6.57 5.34
C ALA A 123 -18.14 6.24 4.17
N ALA A 124 -17.80 5.21 3.40
CA ALA A 124 -18.69 4.64 2.39
C ALA A 124 -19.46 3.43 2.94
N GLU A 125 -20.41 2.91 2.18
CA GLU A 125 -21.27 1.80 2.62
C GLU A 125 -20.70 0.44 2.21
N SER A 126 -20.99 0.01 0.98
CA SER A 126 -20.76 -1.34 0.47
C SER A 126 -19.58 -1.46 -0.47
N ALA A 127 -19.12 -0.34 -1.02
CA ALA A 127 -17.98 -0.24 -1.91
C ALA A 127 -17.30 1.12 -1.74
N VAL A 128 -16.11 1.24 -2.31
CA VAL A 128 -15.36 2.49 -2.33
C VAL A 128 -16.21 3.58 -3.00
N ALA A 129 -16.34 4.72 -2.32
CA ALA A 129 -17.03 5.90 -2.82
C ALA A 129 -16.01 6.88 -3.41
N THR A 130 -16.29 7.38 -4.61
CA THR A 130 -15.53 8.47 -5.23
C THR A 130 -16.41 9.68 -5.43
N GLY A 131 -15.84 10.88 -5.27
CA GLY A 131 -16.57 12.13 -5.46
C GLY A 131 -15.64 13.33 -5.51
N TYR A 132 -16.22 14.52 -5.55
CA TYR A 132 -15.46 15.77 -5.63
C TYR A 132 -15.95 16.77 -4.59
N VAL A 133 -15.00 17.41 -3.91
CA VAL A 133 -15.26 18.62 -3.12
C VAL A 133 -15.04 19.83 -4.03
N ASN A 134 -16.08 20.63 -4.23
CA ASN A 134 -16.00 21.82 -5.09
C ASN A 134 -16.02 23.08 -4.24
N VAL A 135 -15.11 24.01 -4.51
CA VAL A 135 -14.93 25.22 -3.73
C VAL A 135 -15.14 26.40 -4.64
N THR A 136 -15.94 27.37 -4.20
CA THR A 136 -16.13 28.65 -4.89
C THR A 136 -15.48 29.76 -4.07
N TYR A 137 -14.66 30.57 -4.72
CA TYR A 137 -13.97 31.70 -4.11
C TYR A 137 -14.75 33.00 -4.33
N THR A 138 -14.45 34.03 -3.54
CA THR A 138 -15.13 35.34 -3.62
C THR A 138 -14.89 36.08 -4.94
N ASP A 139 -13.90 35.69 -5.73
CA ASP A 139 -13.63 36.18 -7.09
C ASP A 139 -14.40 35.41 -8.18
N ASN A 140 -15.29 34.49 -7.78
CA ASN A 140 -16.04 33.55 -8.63
C ASN A 140 -15.21 32.48 -9.34
N THR A 141 -13.92 32.34 -9.05
CA THR A 141 -13.17 31.16 -9.49
C THR A 141 -13.55 29.95 -8.65
N THR A 142 -13.27 28.75 -9.18
CA THR A 142 -13.54 27.49 -8.49
C THR A 142 -12.32 26.57 -8.49
N SER A 143 -12.28 25.66 -7.53
CA SER A 143 -11.36 24.51 -7.53
C SER A 143 -12.13 23.24 -7.16
N SER A 144 -11.64 22.10 -7.63
CA SER A 144 -12.22 20.79 -7.35
C SER A 144 -11.14 19.85 -6.83
N GLY A 145 -11.45 19.09 -5.79
CA GLY A 145 -10.56 18.07 -5.24
C GLY A 145 -11.25 16.71 -5.24
N PRO A 146 -10.67 15.66 -5.84
CA PRO A 146 -11.26 14.34 -5.81
C PRO A 146 -11.11 13.73 -4.41
N ILE A 147 -12.04 12.86 -4.05
CA ILE A 147 -11.97 12.02 -2.85
C ILE A 147 -12.23 10.57 -3.23
N LEU A 148 -11.65 9.68 -2.44
CA LEU A 148 -11.89 8.24 -2.47
C LEU A 148 -12.00 7.78 -1.01
N VAL A 149 -13.05 7.02 -0.71
CA VAL A 149 -13.38 6.65 0.67
C VAL A 149 -13.80 5.19 0.72
N ASP A 150 -13.19 4.43 1.60
CA ASP A 150 -13.45 3.01 1.76
C ASP A 150 -14.79 2.71 2.46
N PRO A 151 -15.35 1.51 2.25
CA PRO A 151 -16.47 0.97 3.03
C PRO A 151 -16.23 1.05 4.53
N PHE A 152 -17.29 1.30 5.30
CA PHE A 152 -17.19 1.38 6.75
C PHE A 152 -16.81 0.06 7.41
N TRP A 153 -17.03 -1.07 6.76
CA TRP A 153 -16.49 -2.35 7.19
C TRP A 153 -16.24 -3.22 5.96
N SER A 154 -15.42 -4.25 6.13
CA SER A 154 -15.17 -5.23 5.09
C SER A 154 -14.69 -6.53 5.70
N TRP A 155 -15.19 -7.64 5.14
CA TRP A 155 -14.72 -8.99 5.39
C TRP A 155 -14.63 -9.71 4.04
N PRO A 156 -13.58 -10.52 3.80
CA PRO A 156 -12.48 -10.85 4.70
C PRO A 156 -11.28 -9.87 4.71
N TYR A 157 -11.39 -8.74 3.99
CA TYR A 157 -10.32 -7.75 3.82
C TYR A 157 -10.57 -6.48 4.65
N PRO A 158 -10.15 -6.41 5.93
CA PRO A 158 -10.36 -5.21 6.72
C PRO A 158 -9.55 -4.03 6.16
N TYR A 159 -10.21 -2.88 5.96
CA TYR A 159 -9.54 -1.62 5.60
C TYR A 159 -8.82 -1.00 6.80
N GLY A 160 -7.94 -0.03 6.57
CA GLY A 160 -7.27 0.73 7.63
C GLY A 160 -7.94 2.08 7.90
N GLY A 161 -8.81 2.15 8.91
CA GLY A 161 -9.55 3.35 9.30
C GLY A 161 -8.87 4.25 10.35
N ASP A 162 -9.43 5.45 10.53
CA ASP A 162 -8.92 6.49 11.43
C ASP A 162 -9.63 6.50 12.80
N VAL A 163 -10.95 6.26 12.80
CA VAL A 163 -11.74 6.01 14.00
C VAL A 163 -12.40 4.63 13.84
N VAL A 164 -11.93 3.66 14.62
CA VAL A 164 -12.28 2.26 14.47
C VAL A 164 -13.12 1.79 15.65
N PHE A 165 -14.37 1.45 15.36
CA PHE A 165 -15.32 0.89 16.29
C PHE A 165 -15.14 -0.63 16.38
N PRO A 166 -15.41 -1.23 17.54
CA PRO A 166 -15.12 -2.66 17.76
C PRO A 166 -16.06 -3.62 17.06
N TYR A 167 -17.22 -3.14 16.61
CA TYR A 167 -18.24 -3.90 15.91
C TYR A 167 -19.19 -2.93 15.18
N TYR A 168 -20.18 -3.44 14.47
CA TYR A 168 -21.35 -2.66 14.04
C TYR A 168 -22.66 -3.37 14.36
N LEU A 169 -23.75 -2.60 14.41
CA LEU A 169 -25.10 -3.08 14.67
C LEU A 169 -25.79 -3.26 13.33
N THR A 170 -26.31 -4.45 13.05
CA THR A 170 -27.16 -4.72 11.88
C THR A 170 -28.64 -4.45 12.23
N ASN A 171 -29.55 -4.70 11.29
CA ASN A 171 -31.00 -4.64 11.55
C ASN A 171 -31.46 -5.53 12.72
N SER A 172 -30.80 -6.66 12.99
CA SER A 172 -31.32 -7.66 13.95
C SER A 172 -30.30 -8.23 14.94
N THR A 173 -29.00 -8.03 14.69
CA THR A 173 -27.89 -8.61 15.47
C THR A 173 -26.69 -7.65 15.52
N ILE A 174 -25.72 -7.95 16.38
CA ILE A 174 -24.38 -7.36 16.33
C ILE A 174 -23.55 -8.16 15.33
N ASP A 175 -22.83 -7.47 14.44
CA ASP A 175 -21.77 -8.06 13.64
C ASP A 175 -20.43 -7.58 14.20
N TYR A 176 -19.58 -8.55 14.56
CA TYR A 176 -18.34 -8.30 15.29
C TYR A 176 -17.16 -7.92 14.40
N ASN A 177 -17.37 -7.74 13.09
CA ASN A 177 -16.39 -7.06 12.25
C ASN A 177 -16.28 -5.60 12.68
N ARG A 178 -15.05 -5.10 12.74
CA ARG A 178 -14.79 -3.70 13.09
C ARG A 178 -15.37 -2.78 12.02
N SER A 179 -15.91 -1.65 12.46
CA SER A 179 -16.38 -0.58 11.57
C SER A 179 -15.54 0.68 11.70
N MET A 180 -15.49 1.52 10.66
CA MET A 180 -14.44 2.50 10.47
C MET A 180 -14.96 3.81 9.89
N VAL A 181 -14.41 4.91 10.39
CA VAL A 181 -14.51 6.24 9.78
C VAL A 181 -13.10 6.68 9.36
N TYR A 182 -13.01 7.31 8.20
CA TYR A 182 -11.79 7.72 7.53
C TYR A 182 -11.69 9.25 7.49
N GLN A 183 -10.47 9.77 7.50
CA GLN A 183 -10.16 11.16 7.21
C GLN A 183 -9.94 11.30 5.70
N SER A 184 -10.53 12.32 5.10
CA SER A 184 -10.16 12.80 3.76
C SER A 184 -9.67 14.23 3.86
N VAL A 185 -8.73 14.61 2.99
CA VAL A 185 -8.14 15.96 2.98
C VAL A 185 -8.01 16.44 1.54
N ASN A 186 -8.51 17.63 1.25
CA ASN A 186 -8.37 18.28 -0.04
C ASN A 186 -7.72 19.66 0.12
N TRP A 187 -6.83 20.00 -0.81
CA TRP A 187 -6.20 21.32 -0.87
C TRP A 187 -7.21 22.42 -1.25
N LEU A 188 -6.96 23.62 -0.73
CA LEU A 188 -7.69 24.84 -1.07
C LEU A 188 -6.69 25.93 -1.48
N ASP A 189 -7.07 26.77 -2.44
CA ASP A 189 -6.24 27.91 -2.86
C ASP A 189 -6.18 28.97 -1.77
N SER A 190 -5.12 28.90 -0.96
CA SER A 190 -4.89 29.79 0.17
C SER A 190 -4.70 31.26 -0.21
N THR A 191 -4.52 31.57 -1.50
CA THR A 191 -4.41 32.95 -1.97
C THR A 191 -5.78 33.63 -2.09
N LYS A 192 -6.86 32.84 -2.08
CA LYS A 192 -8.23 33.29 -2.30
C LYS A 192 -9.09 33.11 -1.06
N GLN A 193 -10.11 33.96 -0.94
CA GLN A 193 -11.09 33.83 0.13
C GLN A 193 -12.19 32.85 -0.31
N VAL A 194 -12.50 31.89 0.53
CA VAL A 194 -13.57 30.91 0.28
C VAL A 194 -14.92 31.58 0.47
N SER A 195 -15.81 31.44 -0.52
CA SER A 195 -17.20 31.88 -0.47
C SER A 195 -18.14 30.74 -0.07
N SER A 196 -17.96 29.56 -0.66
CA SER A 196 -18.76 28.37 -0.36
C SER A 196 -17.99 27.10 -0.71
N VAL A 197 -18.39 26.00 -0.08
CA VAL A 197 -17.93 24.66 -0.43
C VAL A 197 -19.15 23.79 -0.71
N THR A 198 -19.20 23.19 -1.88
CA THR A 198 -20.15 22.14 -2.23
C THR A 198 -19.53 20.80 -1.86
N LEU A 199 -20.15 20.12 -0.91
CA LEU A 199 -19.79 18.78 -0.49
C LEU A 199 -19.98 17.79 -1.65
N PRO A 200 -19.34 16.61 -1.60
CA PRO A 200 -19.50 15.59 -2.63
C PRO A 200 -20.96 15.22 -2.90
N ASN A 201 -21.24 14.81 -4.13
CA ASN A 201 -22.50 14.23 -4.53
C ASN A 201 -22.25 12.81 -5.04
N VAL A 202 -22.47 11.82 -4.19
CA VAL A 202 -22.18 10.41 -4.48
C VAL A 202 -23.49 9.65 -4.54
N THR A 203 -24.01 9.47 -5.75
CA THR A 203 -25.25 8.73 -6.03
C THR A 203 -25.03 7.41 -6.77
N SER A 204 -23.79 7.14 -7.17
CA SER A 204 -23.29 5.89 -7.78
C SER A 204 -21.89 5.62 -7.25
N GLY A 205 -21.52 4.37 -7.02
CA GLY A 205 -20.19 4.07 -6.47
C GLY A 205 -19.09 3.88 -7.53
N ALA A 206 -17.87 3.65 -7.04
CA ALA A 206 -16.67 3.62 -7.87
C ALA A 206 -16.46 2.27 -8.58
N ALA A 207 -15.72 2.31 -9.69
CA ALA A 207 -15.25 1.17 -10.49
C ALA A 207 -14.15 0.35 -9.78
N THR A 208 -14.46 -0.22 -8.61
CA THR A 208 -13.47 -0.84 -7.70
C THR A 208 -13.72 -2.32 -7.41
N GLY A 209 -14.67 -2.95 -8.10
CA GLY A 209 -14.78 -4.41 -8.12
C GLY A 209 -13.62 -5.09 -8.86
N PRO A 210 -13.46 -6.42 -8.71
CA PRO A 210 -12.55 -7.19 -9.56
C PRO A 210 -12.80 -6.89 -11.03
N GLY A 211 -11.74 -6.62 -11.80
CA GLY A 211 -11.85 -6.18 -13.21
C GLY A 211 -12.42 -4.76 -13.41
N GLY A 212 -12.45 -3.92 -12.37
CA GLY A 212 -12.90 -2.52 -12.47
C GLY A 212 -14.44 -2.33 -12.48
N ALA A 213 -15.21 -3.32 -12.02
CA ALA A 213 -16.67 -3.21 -12.03
C ALA A 213 -17.18 -2.13 -11.06
N ALA A 214 -18.12 -1.28 -11.51
CA ALA A 214 -18.79 -0.30 -10.66
C ALA A 214 -19.74 -0.98 -9.67
N GLN A 215 -19.63 -0.60 -8.40
CA GLN A 215 -20.52 -1.07 -7.33
C GLN A 215 -21.32 0.09 -6.78
N ASN A 216 -22.60 -0.09 -6.47
CA ASN A 216 -23.38 0.96 -5.82
C ASN A 216 -22.88 1.18 -4.39
N THR A 217 -22.72 2.44 -3.99
CA THR A 217 -22.38 2.87 -2.63
C THR A 217 -22.83 4.31 -2.43
N ARG A 218 -23.10 4.72 -1.19
CA ARG A 218 -23.28 6.12 -0.80
C ARG A 218 -22.10 6.57 0.06
N LEU A 219 -21.89 7.88 0.12
CA LEU A 219 -20.87 8.49 0.96
C LEU A 219 -21.54 9.23 2.13
N HIS A 220 -20.96 9.05 3.31
CA HIS A 220 -21.40 9.69 4.53
C HIS A 220 -20.32 10.63 5.07
N ILE A 221 -20.75 11.78 5.56
CA ILE A 221 -19.91 12.82 6.15
C ILE A 221 -20.36 13.01 7.60
N PHE A 222 -19.45 12.72 8.52
CA PHE A 222 -19.65 12.88 9.96
C PHE A 222 -19.25 14.29 10.41
N SER A 223 -18.15 14.83 9.88
CA SER A 223 -17.69 16.17 10.24
C SER A 223 -16.84 16.80 9.14
N VAL A 224 -16.77 18.13 9.14
CA VAL A 224 -15.98 18.94 8.22
C VAL A 224 -15.21 20.00 9.02
N SER A 225 -13.96 20.24 8.67
CA SER A 225 -13.12 21.30 9.25
C SER A 225 -12.21 21.90 8.19
N LEU A 226 -11.92 23.20 8.28
CA LEU A 226 -11.01 23.88 7.37
C LEU A 226 -9.75 24.36 8.10
N VAL A 227 -8.58 24.14 7.52
CA VAL A 227 -7.30 24.65 8.05
C VAL A 227 -7.07 26.05 7.51
N THR A 228 -6.84 27.02 8.40
CA THR A 228 -6.74 28.44 8.04
C THR A 228 -5.39 28.80 7.39
N ALA A 229 -5.38 29.86 6.58
CA ALA A 229 -4.19 30.42 5.94
C ALA A 229 -4.14 31.96 6.10
N ASN A 230 -3.93 32.40 7.35
CA ASN A 230 -4.02 33.82 7.73
C ASN A 230 -2.67 34.49 8.02
N GLY A 231 -1.56 33.77 7.82
CA GLY A 231 -0.22 34.31 7.99
C GLY A 231 0.10 35.40 6.97
N ALA A 232 1.10 36.22 7.32
CA ALA A 232 1.69 37.23 6.45
C ALA A 232 3.21 37.08 6.43
N GLY A 233 3.83 37.37 5.29
CA GLY A 233 5.22 37.03 5.03
C GLY A 233 5.44 35.52 5.05
N ILE A 234 6.60 35.10 5.55
CA ILE A 234 6.90 33.68 5.76
C ILE A 234 6.28 33.24 7.10
N SER A 235 5.24 32.42 7.05
CA SER A 235 4.55 31.90 8.23
C SER A 235 4.37 30.40 8.11
N LEU A 236 5.02 29.64 9.00
CA LEU A 236 4.94 28.17 9.02
C LEU A 236 4.23 27.71 10.29
N GLU A 237 3.27 26.80 10.14
CA GLU A 237 2.58 26.14 11.25
C GLU A 237 2.89 24.64 11.24
N ILE A 238 3.08 24.07 12.44
CA ILE A 238 3.22 22.62 12.62
C ILE A 238 1.80 22.08 12.79
N GLN A 239 1.25 21.50 11.73
CA GLN A 239 -0.07 20.86 11.79
C GLN A 239 0.01 19.62 12.66
N GLN A 240 0.99 18.76 12.41
CA GLN A 240 1.19 17.50 13.12
C GLN A 240 2.66 17.24 13.41
N ALA A 241 2.94 16.63 14.56
CA ALA A 241 4.24 16.09 14.93
C ALA A 241 4.01 14.75 15.66
N ARG A 242 4.81 13.73 15.32
CA ARG A 242 4.70 12.40 15.92
C ARG A 242 6.03 11.65 15.93
N SER A 243 6.22 10.79 16.91
CA SER A 243 7.23 9.72 16.88
C SER A 243 6.70 8.52 16.10
N THR A 244 7.50 7.93 15.23
CA THR A 244 7.15 6.69 14.50
C THR A 244 7.80 5.48 15.16
N GLN A 245 7.37 4.26 14.79
CA GLN A 245 8.12 3.03 15.09
C GLN A 245 9.11 2.67 13.96
N LEU A 246 9.37 3.60 13.04
CA LEU A 246 10.31 3.43 11.94
C LEU A 246 11.69 3.93 12.33
N TRP A 247 12.71 3.37 11.67
CA TRP A 247 14.08 3.87 11.76
C TRP A 247 14.73 4.01 10.37
N MET A 248 15.82 4.75 10.35
CA MET A 248 16.64 4.91 9.15
C MET A 248 17.41 3.60 8.88
N GLU A 249 17.23 3.03 7.69
CA GLU A 249 17.93 1.81 7.26
C GLU A 249 19.46 1.98 7.37
N GLY A 250 20.14 0.88 7.75
CA GLY A 250 21.59 0.86 7.94
C GLY A 250 22.11 1.58 9.18
N THR A 251 21.23 2.12 10.03
CA THR A 251 21.60 2.74 11.31
C THR A 251 21.35 1.82 12.50
N ASN A 252 21.89 2.14 13.67
CA ASN A 252 21.52 1.47 14.92
C ASN A 252 20.17 2.01 15.45
N LYS A 253 19.12 1.83 14.65
CA LYS A 253 17.75 2.29 14.93
C LYS A 253 17.65 3.79 15.24
N THR A 254 18.26 4.64 14.42
CA THR A 254 17.95 6.08 14.43
C THR A 254 16.48 6.25 14.09
N GLN A 255 15.66 6.51 15.12
CA GLN A 255 14.21 6.57 15.03
C GLN A 255 13.80 7.77 14.17
N ILE A 256 12.78 7.56 13.34
CA ILE A 256 12.20 8.61 12.52
C ILE A 256 11.07 9.29 13.30
N PHE A 257 11.14 10.60 13.41
CA PHE A 257 10.03 11.46 13.79
C PHE A 257 9.48 12.12 12.53
N GLU A 258 8.17 12.30 12.47
CA GLU A 258 7.50 12.87 11.32
C GLU A 258 6.72 14.13 11.71
N ALA A 259 6.75 15.14 10.84
CA ALA A 259 6.00 16.37 11.02
C ALA A 259 5.35 16.85 9.73
N ILE A 260 4.13 17.36 9.82
CA ILE A 260 3.47 18.08 8.72
C ILE A 260 3.60 19.57 9.01
N VAL A 261 4.34 20.27 8.14
CA VAL A 261 4.55 21.72 8.21
C VAL A 261 3.80 22.38 7.07
N VAL A 262 2.95 23.35 7.38
CA VAL A 262 2.11 24.08 6.43
C VAL A 262 2.60 25.52 6.31
N ASN A 263 2.73 26.04 5.09
CA ASN A 263 2.97 27.47 4.89
C ASN A 263 1.64 28.23 4.89
N THR A 264 1.33 28.88 6.01
CA THR A 264 0.10 29.66 6.21
C THR A 264 0.25 31.13 5.79
N GLY A 265 1.47 31.53 5.39
CA GLY A 265 1.82 32.87 4.94
C GLY A 265 1.52 33.14 3.46
N ASP A 266 2.03 34.26 2.96
CA ASP A 266 1.95 34.67 1.55
C ASP A 266 3.33 34.79 0.87
N ASP A 267 4.42 34.58 1.61
CA ASP A 267 5.78 34.42 1.04
C ASP A 267 6.21 32.95 0.95
N TRP A 268 7.17 32.70 0.05
CA TRP A 268 7.74 31.37 -0.19
C TRP A 268 8.87 31.02 0.77
N ILE A 269 8.98 29.73 1.10
CA ILE A 269 10.26 29.13 1.44
C ILE A 269 10.98 28.78 0.14
N LEU A 270 12.23 29.23 0.01
CA LEU A 270 13.16 29.05 -1.10
C LEU A 270 14.54 28.61 -0.56
N ALA A 271 15.47 28.36 -1.48
CA ALA A 271 16.83 27.93 -1.17
C ALA A 271 17.62 28.86 -0.23
N ASN A 272 17.35 30.17 -0.26
CA ASN A 272 18.09 31.17 0.52
C ASN A 272 17.53 31.41 1.93
N ASN A 273 16.34 30.88 2.23
CA ASN A 273 15.65 30.96 3.51
C ASN A 273 15.10 29.58 3.94
N SER A 274 15.75 28.50 3.50
CA SER A 274 15.40 27.13 3.87
C SER A 274 15.33 26.97 5.38
N VAL A 275 14.42 26.12 5.85
CA VAL A 275 14.18 25.90 7.28
C VAL A 275 14.60 24.51 7.70
N LYS A 276 15.09 24.39 8.93
CA LYS A 276 15.45 23.12 9.58
C LYS A 276 14.36 22.72 10.57
N VAL A 277 14.05 21.44 10.59
CA VAL A 277 13.12 20.83 11.54
C VAL A 277 13.91 19.90 12.47
N ALA A 278 13.79 20.12 13.77
CA ALA A 278 14.45 19.32 14.79
C ALA A 278 13.50 19.00 15.94
N VAL A 279 13.78 17.92 16.67
CA VAL A 279 13.05 17.52 17.87
C VAL A 279 13.96 17.62 19.09
N GLU A 280 13.46 18.24 20.14
CA GLU A 280 14.14 18.40 21.42
C GLU A 280 13.33 17.74 22.53
N ALA A 281 13.97 16.85 23.29
CA ALA A 281 13.48 16.41 24.59
C ALA A 281 14.66 15.93 25.45
N PRO A 282 14.56 15.90 26.79
CA PRO A 282 15.64 15.39 27.63
C PRO A 282 16.06 13.94 27.32
N GLY A 283 15.14 13.12 26.82
CA GLY A 283 15.37 11.69 26.54
C GLY A 283 15.87 11.37 25.12
N ILE A 284 16.01 12.36 24.23
CA ILE A 284 16.43 12.14 22.84
C ILE A 284 17.36 13.23 22.33
N THR A 285 18.10 12.93 21.27
CA THR A 285 18.91 13.90 20.53
C THR A 285 18.60 13.81 19.05
N THR A 286 18.30 14.94 18.41
CA THR A 286 18.23 15.01 16.94
C THR A 286 19.64 14.81 16.36
N VAL A 287 19.82 13.76 15.57
CA VAL A 287 21.07 13.47 14.85
C VAL A 287 20.98 13.81 13.37
N GLN A 288 19.77 13.82 12.81
CA GLN A 288 19.50 14.19 11.44
C GLN A 288 18.29 15.14 11.39
N PRO A 289 18.50 16.46 11.30
CA PRO A 289 17.40 17.40 11.17
C PRO A 289 16.72 17.23 9.80
N GLY A 290 15.41 17.44 9.79
CA GLY A 290 14.65 17.60 8.56
C GLY A 290 14.92 18.96 7.92
N VAL A 291 14.69 19.08 6.61
CA VAL A 291 14.90 20.32 5.86
C VAL A 291 13.72 20.56 4.93
N ILE A 292 13.31 21.83 4.81
CA ILE A 292 12.36 22.30 3.80
C ILE A 292 13.08 23.36 2.96
N ASN A 293 13.37 23.02 1.71
CA ASN A 293 14.07 23.89 0.76
C ASN A 293 13.12 24.70 -0.13
N ARG A 294 11.91 24.20 -0.36
CA ARG A 294 10.87 24.85 -1.15
C ARG A 294 9.52 24.58 -0.52
N LEU A 295 8.75 25.63 -0.26
CA LEU A 295 7.36 25.49 0.18
C LEU A 295 6.58 26.77 -0.15
N ARG A 296 5.61 26.63 -1.06
CA ARG A 296 4.78 27.76 -1.48
C ARG A 296 3.68 28.08 -0.47
N PRO A 297 3.12 29.30 -0.49
CA PRO A 297 1.91 29.63 0.26
C PRO A 297 0.79 28.60 0.05
N GLY A 298 0.20 28.10 1.13
CA GLY A 298 -0.90 27.12 1.11
C GLY A 298 -0.51 25.69 0.82
N ASP A 299 0.76 25.37 0.63
CA ASP A 299 1.23 23.99 0.49
C ASP A 299 1.76 23.45 1.83
N ARG A 300 1.97 22.13 1.90
CA ARG A 300 2.49 21.43 3.08
C ARG A 300 3.64 20.51 2.73
N ALA A 301 4.54 20.30 3.69
CA ALA A 301 5.61 19.31 3.61
C ALA A 301 5.52 18.31 4.76
N THR A 302 5.62 17.02 4.44
CA THR A 302 5.88 15.97 5.42
C THR A 302 7.39 15.83 5.58
N VAL A 303 7.89 16.08 6.79
CA VAL A 303 9.32 16.16 7.11
C VAL A 303 9.69 15.05 8.07
N ARG A 304 10.76 14.33 7.75
CA ARG A 304 11.32 13.27 8.60
C ARG A 304 12.56 13.79 9.33
N VAL A 305 12.64 13.52 10.63
CA VAL A 305 13.74 13.90 11.53
C VAL A 305 14.30 12.63 12.17
N GLY A 306 15.61 12.41 12.06
CA GLY A 306 16.28 11.28 12.71
C GLY A 306 16.71 11.63 14.13
N VAL A 307 16.28 10.83 15.09
CA VAL A 307 16.62 11.00 16.51
C VAL A 307 17.20 9.72 17.09
N VAL A 308 18.01 9.87 18.12
CA VAL A 308 18.51 8.76 18.93
C VAL A 308 18.14 8.99 20.39
N ASN A 309 17.90 7.91 21.12
CA ASN A 309 17.68 7.98 22.57
C ASN A 309 18.94 8.50 23.27
N ALA A 310 18.75 9.35 24.27
CA ALA A 310 19.81 9.73 25.19
C ALA A 310 20.13 8.56 26.14
N ASP A 311 21.36 8.53 26.66
CA ASP A 311 21.80 7.50 27.59
C ASP A 311 20.83 7.36 28.79
N GLY A 312 20.37 6.13 29.03
CA GLY A 312 19.40 5.82 30.10
C GLY A 312 17.93 5.99 29.72
N THR A 313 17.61 6.35 28.48
CA THR A 313 16.23 6.39 27.98
C THR A 313 15.85 5.03 27.39
N GLU A 314 14.99 4.30 28.11
CA GLU A 314 14.49 2.99 27.68
C GLU A 314 13.69 3.10 26.37
N PRO A 315 13.96 2.24 25.36
CA PRO A 315 13.15 2.17 24.15
C PRO A 315 11.67 1.89 24.46
N GLY A 316 10.77 2.60 23.80
CA GLY A 316 9.32 2.52 24.04
C GLY A 316 8.83 3.35 25.23
N SER A 317 9.71 4.02 25.97
CA SER A 317 9.30 4.99 27.00
C SER A 317 8.62 6.21 26.37
N THR A 318 7.73 6.87 27.12
CA THR A 318 6.99 8.05 26.62
C THR A 318 7.39 9.31 27.37
N GLY A 319 7.34 10.45 26.67
CA GLY A 319 7.63 11.74 27.25
C GLY A 319 7.27 12.90 26.35
N GLU A 320 7.19 14.09 26.94
CA GLU A 320 6.96 15.33 26.20
C GLU A 320 8.19 15.67 25.34
N ALA A 321 7.95 15.99 24.07
CA ALA A 321 8.96 16.45 23.12
C ALA A 321 8.50 17.76 22.45
N THR A 322 9.45 18.59 22.05
CA THR A 322 9.18 19.82 21.30
C THR A 322 9.78 19.74 19.91
N LEU A 323 8.92 19.82 18.89
CA LEU A 323 9.35 20.02 17.51
C LEU A 323 9.63 21.51 17.28
N ARG A 324 10.75 21.83 16.63
CA ARG A 324 11.12 23.19 16.25
C ARG A 324 11.37 23.29 14.75
N VAL A 325 10.79 24.31 14.13
CA VAL A 325 11.10 24.77 12.78
C VAL A 325 11.87 26.07 12.89
N THR A 326 13.07 26.11 12.34
CA THR A 326 13.99 27.26 12.48
C THR A 326 14.62 27.64 11.14
N GLY A 327 14.66 28.93 10.83
CA GLY A 327 15.31 29.47 9.64
C GLY A 327 15.39 31.00 9.68
N ALA A 328 15.83 31.62 8.59
CA ALA A 328 15.97 33.07 8.51
C ALA A 328 14.59 33.77 8.62
N GLY A 329 14.30 34.37 9.78
CA GLY A 329 13.02 35.02 10.03
C GLY A 329 11.86 34.08 10.33
N VAL A 330 12.12 32.78 10.49
CA VAL A 330 11.10 31.75 10.73
C VAL A 330 11.40 31.02 12.03
N GLN A 331 10.42 31.02 12.94
CA GLN A 331 10.45 30.23 14.16
C GLN A 331 9.05 29.72 14.47
N ALA A 332 8.87 28.41 14.44
CA ALA A 332 7.66 27.73 14.91
C ALA A 332 8.03 26.59 15.84
N SER A 333 7.18 26.30 16.80
CA SER A 333 7.38 25.15 17.70
C SER A 333 6.07 24.57 18.13
N SER A 334 6.02 23.25 18.31
CA SER A 334 4.88 22.56 18.88
C SER A 334 5.37 21.46 19.81
N THR A 335 4.72 21.36 20.96
CA THR A 335 4.96 20.28 21.92
C THR A 335 4.02 19.12 21.61
N PHE A 336 4.41 17.89 21.93
CA PHE A 336 3.58 16.70 21.78
C PHE A 336 4.12 15.59 22.67
N ASN A 337 3.29 14.58 22.95
CA ASN A 337 3.74 13.36 23.63
C ASN A 337 4.36 12.41 22.61
N ALA A 338 5.58 11.95 22.86
CA ALA A 338 6.34 11.10 21.97
C ALA A 338 6.73 9.79 22.66
N THR A 339 6.91 8.75 21.86
CA THR A 339 7.56 7.50 22.25
C THR A 339 9.02 7.54 21.82
N PHE A 340 9.95 7.33 22.76
CA PHE A 340 11.39 7.38 22.53
C PHE A 340 11.95 5.99 22.24
N GLY A 341 12.56 5.83 21.08
CA GLY A 341 13.11 4.56 20.58
C GLY A 341 12.04 3.63 20.01
N ILE A 342 12.48 2.48 19.49
CA ILE A 342 11.60 1.47 18.91
C ILE A 342 11.10 0.55 20.02
N GLY A 343 9.80 0.57 20.28
CA GLY A 343 9.15 -0.28 21.27
C GLY A 343 8.85 -1.68 20.72
N SER A 344 8.49 -2.59 21.61
CA SER A 344 8.01 -3.92 21.23
C SER A 344 6.55 -3.89 20.80
N TYR A 345 6.20 -4.77 19.87
CA TYR A 345 4.82 -5.05 19.48
C TYR A 345 4.23 -6.17 20.35
N GLU A 346 3.05 -5.92 20.90
CA GLU A 346 2.20 -6.91 21.55
C GLU A 346 1.20 -7.52 20.54
N ALA A 347 0.71 -8.73 20.83
CA ALA A 347 -0.30 -9.45 20.05
C ALA A 347 -1.72 -8.88 20.28
N THR A 348 -1.89 -7.58 20.01
CA THR A 348 -3.19 -6.89 20.09
C THR A 348 -3.45 -6.10 18.81
N TYR A 349 -4.73 -5.87 18.51
CA TYR A 349 -5.12 -5.10 17.33
C TYR A 349 -4.46 -3.71 17.30
N GLU A 350 -4.50 -2.98 18.41
CA GLU A 350 -4.00 -1.62 18.52
C GLU A 350 -2.47 -1.55 18.36
N SER A 351 -1.76 -2.53 18.93
CA SER A 351 -0.31 -2.64 18.81
C SER A 351 0.12 -2.93 17.37
N ILE A 352 -0.48 -3.95 16.74
CA ILE A 352 -0.15 -4.31 15.35
C ILE A 352 -0.58 -3.23 14.37
N TYR A 353 -1.73 -2.59 14.60
CA TYR A 353 -2.20 -1.50 13.75
C TYR A 353 -1.32 -0.24 13.86
N ALA A 354 -0.48 -0.12 14.91
CA ALA A 354 0.52 0.95 15.02
C ALA A 354 1.78 0.71 14.18
N HIS A 355 2.00 -0.50 13.66
CA HIS A 355 3.09 -0.80 12.73
C HIS A 355 2.90 -0.06 11.39
N GLU A 356 3.99 0.32 10.74
CA GLU A 356 3.98 1.18 9.55
C GLU A 356 4.85 0.62 8.43
N SER A 357 4.48 0.95 7.18
CA SER A 357 5.27 0.65 6.00
C SER A 357 6.67 1.31 6.06
N PRO A 358 7.78 0.56 5.92
CA PRO A 358 9.12 1.11 6.04
C PRO A 358 9.57 1.95 4.85
N SER A 359 10.68 2.69 5.04
CA SER A 359 11.20 3.62 4.03
C SER A 359 11.65 2.92 2.74
N TRP A 360 12.26 1.73 2.85
CA TRP A 360 12.68 0.95 1.68
C TRP A 360 11.47 0.56 0.81
N TYR A 361 10.34 0.20 1.41
CA TYR A 361 9.12 -0.16 0.69
C TYR A 361 8.42 1.06 0.12
N THR A 362 8.21 2.09 0.95
CA THR A 362 7.54 3.34 0.52
C THR A 362 8.33 4.09 -0.56
N GLY A 363 9.67 4.00 -0.54
CA GLY A 363 10.56 4.54 -1.56
C GLY A 363 10.82 3.59 -2.73
N GLY A 364 10.55 2.29 -2.57
CA GLY A 364 10.84 1.23 -3.55
C GLY A 364 9.91 1.22 -4.76
N LYS A 365 8.65 1.64 -4.62
CA LYS A 365 7.63 1.90 -5.66
C LYS A 365 7.23 0.75 -6.60
N TYR A 366 8.15 -0.11 -7.02
CA TYR A 366 7.95 -1.08 -8.08
C TYR A 366 8.49 -2.46 -7.67
N GLY A 367 7.66 -3.49 -7.79
CA GLY A 367 8.01 -4.87 -7.49
C GLY A 367 7.50 -5.85 -8.56
N ILE A 368 8.04 -7.07 -8.54
CA ILE A 368 7.58 -8.18 -9.39
C ILE A 368 6.82 -9.19 -8.54
N PHE A 369 5.62 -9.54 -8.96
CA PHE A 369 4.83 -10.63 -8.38
C PHE A 369 4.99 -11.88 -9.25
N ILE A 370 4.89 -13.06 -8.64
CA ILE A 370 5.14 -14.33 -9.35
C ILE A 370 4.11 -15.37 -8.95
N HIS A 371 3.09 -15.58 -9.79
CA HIS A 371 2.15 -16.69 -9.66
C HIS A 371 2.64 -17.92 -10.41
N TRP A 372 3.39 -18.75 -9.68
CA TRP A 372 3.91 -20.02 -10.16
C TRP A 372 3.56 -21.14 -9.20
N GLY A 373 3.03 -22.24 -9.73
CA GLY A 373 2.55 -23.37 -8.95
C GLY A 373 2.05 -24.50 -9.84
N VAL A 374 1.35 -25.48 -9.26
CA VAL A 374 0.89 -26.66 -10.00
C VAL A 374 -0.11 -26.27 -11.09
N TYR A 375 -0.90 -25.21 -10.87
CA TYR A 375 -1.84 -24.65 -11.84
C TYR A 375 -1.19 -24.18 -13.16
N ALA A 376 0.13 -23.92 -13.17
CA ALA A 376 0.85 -23.59 -14.40
C ALA A 376 0.94 -24.79 -15.37
N VAL A 377 0.72 -26.02 -14.90
CA VAL A 377 0.73 -27.24 -15.72
C VAL A 377 -0.46 -27.27 -16.68
N PRO A 378 -1.73 -27.17 -16.22
CA PRO A 378 -2.85 -27.00 -17.15
C PRO A 378 -2.82 -25.61 -17.78
N GLY A 379 -2.40 -24.57 -17.04
CA GLY A 379 -2.17 -23.21 -17.52
C GLY A 379 -3.25 -22.71 -18.47
N TRP A 380 -4.50 -22.69 -18.02
CA TRP A 380 -5.67 -22.40 -18.83
C TRP A 380 -6.63 -21.50 -18.07
N GLY A 381 -6.95 -20.36 -18.67
CA GLY A 381 -7.97 -19.42 -18.19
C GLY A 381 -8.92 -18.94 -19.30
N ASN A 382 -8.88 -19.57 -20.49
CA ASN A 382 -9.47 -19.05 -21.74
C ASN A 382 -8.85 -17.70 -22.16
N SER A 383 -9.47 -16.92 -23.04
CA SER A 383 -8.93 -15.62 -23.46
C SER A 383 -10.03 -14.62 -23.82
N GLY A 384 -9.70 -13.33 -23.79
CA GLY A 384 -10.62 -12.26 -24.17
C GLY A 384 -11.79 -12.11 -23.19
N GLU A 385 -13.01 -11.94 -23.68
CA GLU A 385 -14.19 -11.71 -22.81
C GLU A 385 -14.53 -12.89 -21.88
N LYS A 386 -14.01 -14.08 -22.16
CA LYS A 386 -14.21 -15.29 -21.36
C LYS A 386 -13.06 -15.59 -20.41
N GLU A 387 -12.04 -14.74 -20.41
CA GLU A 387 -10.84 -14.99 -19.65
C GLU A 387 -11.10 -14.92 -18.16
N GLN A 388 -10.46 -15.81 -17.42
CA GLN A 388 -10.54 -15.96 -15.98
C GLN A 388 -9.16 -16.38 -15.45
N TYR A 389 -8.97 -16.23 -14.14
CA TYR A 389 -7.73 -16.51 -13.44
C TYR A 389 -7.28 -17.96 -13.66
N ALA A 390 -6.16 -18.19 -14.35
CA ALA A 390 -5.67 -19.53 -14.66
C ALA A 390 -5.19 -20.28 -13.41
N GLU A 391 -4.70 -19.55 -12.40
CA GLU A 391 -4.34 -20.09 -11.09
C GLU A 391 -5.53 -20.58 -10.27
N TRP A 392 -6.77 -20.28 -10.71
CA TRP A 392 -8.02 -20.81 -10.16
C TRP A 392 -8.49 -22.11 -10.81
N TYR A 393 -7.64 -22.77 -11.60
CA TYR A 393 -7.99 -23.98 -12.36
C TYR A 393 -8.66 -25.06 -11.51
N TRP A 394 -8.10 -25.41 -10.33
CA TRP A 394 -8.67 -26.45 -9.48
C TRP A 394 -10.08 -26.15 -9.01
N TRP A 395 -10.35 -24.87 -8.69
CA TRP A 395 -11.68 -24.43 -8.28
C TRP A 395 -12.67 -24.57 -9.43
N TYR A 396 -12.36 -23.97 -10.58
CA TYR A 396 -13.31 -23.89 -11.69
C TYR A 396 -13.50 -25.22 -12.43
N MET A 397 -12.47 -26.08 -12.50
CA MET A 397 -12.65 -27.42 -13.09
C MET A 397 -13.68 -28.26 -12.32
N ASN A 398 -13.80 -28.03 -11.01
CA ASN A 398 -14.70 -28.78 -10.12
C ASN A 398 -16.13 -28.23 -10.04
N GLN A 399 -16.48 -27.17 -10.76
CA GLN A 399 -17.83 -26.58 -10.72
C GLN A 399 -18.87 -27.33 -11.57
N GLY A 400 -18.44 -28.29 -12.39
CA GLY A 400 -19.34 -29.10 -13.22
C GLY A 400 -19.81 -28.41 -14.51
N PRO A 401 -20.65 -29.08 -15.32
CA PRO A 401 -21.08 -28.60 -16.64
C PRO A 401 -22.05 -27.42 -16.58
N ASP A 402 -22.74 -27.23 -15.45
CA ASP A 402 -23.72 -26.15 -15.25
C ASP A 402 -23.08 -24.91 -14.58
N SER A 403 -21.75 -24.83 -14.55
CA SER A 403 -21.03 -23.68 -14.01
C SER A 403 -21.45 -22.38 -14.72
N SER A 404 -21.60 -21.31 -13.94
CA SER A 404 -21.80 -19.95 -14.47
C SER A 404 -20.51 -19.32 -15.01
N ASN A 405 -19.35 -19.95 -14.80
CA ASN A 405 -18.08 -19.53 -15.39
C ASN A 405 -18.00 -20.02 -16.84
N ASP A 406 -17.82 -19.10 -17.77
CA ASP A 406 -17.82 -19.37 -19.21
C ASP A 406 -16.43 -19.55 -19.84
N ALA A 407 -15.36 -19.50 -19.02
CA ALA A 407 -13.99 -19.82 -19.44
C ALA A 407 -13.79 -21.31 -19.79
N GLY A 408 -14.76 -22.17 -19.46
CA GLY A 408 -14.82 -23.54 -19.95
C GLY A 408 -13.82 -24.51 -19.31
N PHE A 409 -13.35 -24.24 -18.08
CA PHE A 409 -12.42 -25.11 -17.34
C PHE A 409 -12.85 -26.57 -17.28
N TYR A 410 -14.11 -26.83 -16.91
CA TYR A 410 -14.68 -28.19 -16.83
C TYR A 410 -14.59 -28.93 -18.18
N GLN A 411 -14.95 -28.26 -19.27
CA GLN A 411 -14.96 -28.86 -20.61
C GLN A 411 -13.53 -29.05 -21.13
N TYR A 412 -12.66 -28.06 -20.92
CA TYR A 412 -11.25 -28.14 -21.29
C TYR A 412 -10.55 -29.31 -20.59
N ASN A 413 -10.78 -29.50 -19.29
CA ASN A 413 -10.22 -30.61 -18.53
C ASN A 413 -10.71 -31.96 -19.07
N LEU A 414 -12.02 -32.08 -19.33
CA LEU A 414 -12.62 -33.29 -19.89
C LEU A 414 -12.04 -33.64 -21.27
N ASP A 415 -11.92 -32.66 -22.15
CA ASP A 415 -11.45 -32.88 -23.52
C ASP A 415 -9.93 -33.14 -23.60
N THR A 416 -9.16 -32.53 -22.70
CA THR A 416 -7.69 -32.60 -22.74
C THR A 416 -7.14 -33.78 -21.94
N TYR A 417 -7.68 -34.03 -20.75
CA TYR A 417 -7.13 -34.99 -19.78
C TYR A 417 -8.08 -36.16 -19.48
N GLY A 418 -9.38 -35.97 -19.69
CA GLY A 418 -10.40 -37.00 -19.46
C GLY A 418 -11.03 -36.94 -18.06
N PRO A 419 -12.11 -37.72 -17.82
CA PRO A 419 -12.93 -37.64 -16.61
C PRO A 419 -12.25 -38.21 -15.35
N ASP A 420 -11.24 -39.05 -15.53
CA ASP A 420 -10.50 -39.70 -14.44
C ASP A 420 -9.26 -38.90 -14.00
N HIS A 421 -8.89 -37.85 -14.74
CA HIS A 421 -7.77 -36.98 -14.39
C HIS A 421 -8.21 -35.93 -13.39
N VAL A 422 -7.60 -35.95 -12.20
CA VAL A 422 -7.90 -35.03 -11.11
C VAL A 422 -6.78 -34.01 -10.96
N TYR A 423 -7.06 -32.89 -10.31
CA TYR A 423 -6.10 -31.80 -10.19
C TYR A 423 -4.72 -32.22 -9.67
N ASP A 424 -4.69 -33.06 -8.64
CA ASP A 424 -3.44 -33.51 -8.01
C ASP A 424 -2.58 -34.38 -8.94
N ASP A 425 -3.11 -34.92 -10.04
CA ASP A 425 -2.32 -35.62 -11.04
C ASP A 425 -1.32 -34.68 -11.74
N PHE A 426 -1.63 -33.37 -11.82
CA PHE A 426 -0.73 -32.36 -12.39
C PHE A 426 0.56 -32.16 -11.59
N ILE A 427 0.61 -32.55 -10.32
CA ILE A 427 1.81 -32.42 -9.47
C ILE A 427 3.01 -33.12 -10.12
N GLN A 428 2.80 -34.26 -10.79
CA GLN A 428 3.85 -35.02 -11.47
C GLN A 428 4.43 -34.28 -12.69
N ASN A 429 3.71 -33.31 -13.24
CA ASN A 429 4.08 -32.54 -14.42
C ASN A 429 4.63 -31.15 -14.10
N PHE A 430 4.69 -30.77 -12.82
CA PHE A 430 5.35 -29.54 -12.36
C PHE A 430 6.88 -29.75 -12.33
N THR A 431 7.51 -29.86 -13.51
CA THR A 431 8.87 -30.40 -13.65
C THR A 431 9.97 -29.45 -13.20
N THR A 432 9.77 -28.12 -13.30
CA THR A 432 10.80 -27.10 -12.98
C THR A 432 12.14 -27.31 -13.73
N GLU A 433 12.11 -27.97 -14.89
CA GLU A 433 13.30 -28.41 -15.63
C GLU A 433 14.24 -27.25 -16.04
N PHE A 434 13.66 -26.11 -16.38
CA PHE A 434 14.35 -24.89 -16.82
C PHE A 434 14.22 -23.75 -15.79
N TYR A 435 13.87 -24.07 -14.54
CA TYR A 435 13.86 -23.08 -13.48
C TYR A 435 15.29 -22.66 -13.14
N ASP A 436 15.65 -21.43 -13.51
CA ASP A 436 16.90 -20.78 -13.14
C ASP A 436 16.60 -19.53 -12.28
N PRO A 437 16.78 -19.61 -10.95
CA PRO A 437 16.52 -18.49 -10.05
C PRO A 437 17.42 -17.29 -10.33
N LYS A 438 18.61 -17.49 -10.93
CA LYS A 438 19.49 -16.39 -11.32
C LYS A 438 18.90 -15.62 -12.50
N GLU A 439 18.39 -16.30 -13.52
CA GLU A 439 17.74 -15.64 -14.67
C GLU A 439 16.56 -14.79 -14.20
N TRP A 440 15.79 -15.30 -13.23
CA TRP A 440 14.65 -14.60 -12.67
C TRP A 440 15.05 -13.32 -11.93
N VAL A 441 15.99 -13.38 -10.97
CA VAL A 441 16.40 -12.18 -10.23
C VAL A 441 17.11 -11.15 -11.13
N ASP A 442 17.86 -11.61 -12.13
CA ASP A 442 18.45 -10.73 -13.14
C ASP A 442 17.36 -10.02 -13.96
N LEU A 443 16.28 -10.71 -14.35
CA LEU A 443 15.15 -10.09 -15.02
C LEU A 443 14.47 -9.04 -14.14
N PHE A 444 14.27 -9.32 -12.84
CA PHE A 444 13.61 -8.39 -11.93
C PHE A 444 14.45 -7.11 -11.74
N ALA A 445 15.76 -7.28 -11.57
CA ALA A 445 16.70 -6.17 -11.53
C ALA A 445 16.75 -5.40 -12.87
N ASP A 446 16.71 -6.10 -14.00
CA ASP A 446 16.65 -5.49 -15.33
C ASP A 446 15.39 -4.64 -15.53
N ALA A 447 14.25 -5.10 -15.01
CA ALA A 447 12.98 -4.36 -15.00
C ALA A 447 13.02 -3.11 -14.10
N GLY A 448 14.00 -3.00 -13.21
CA GLY A 448 14.13 -1.90 -12.25
C GLY A 448 13.34 -2.10 -10.96
N ALA A 449 12.83 -3.31 -10.71
CA ALA A 449 12.12 -3.63 -9.47
C ALA A 449 13.03 -3.50 -8.25
N GLN A 450 12.45 -3.17 -7.10
CA GLN A 450 13.16 -3.03 -5.81
C GLN A 450 12.84 -4.20 -4.86
N TYR A 451 11.84 -5.01 -5.20
CA TYR A 451 11.44 -6.18 -4.44
C TYR A 451 10.71 -7.17 -5.36
N PHE A 452 10.58 -8.42 -4.91
CA PHE A 452 9.72 -9.40 -5.56
C PHE A 452 8.90 -10.17 -4.53
N VAL A 453 7.69 -10.55 -4.91
CA VAL A 453 6.76 -11.34 -4.11
C VAL A 453 6.55 -12.68 -4.80
N GLN A 454 7.10 -13.76 -4.26
CA GLN A 454 6.85 -15.11 -4.79
C GLN A 454 5.63 -15.71 -4.11
N VAL A 455 4.66 -16.22 -4.88
CA VAL A 455 3.61 -17.10 -4.35
C VAL A 455 4.27 -18.33 -3.73
N SER A 456 4.32 -18.37 -2.39
CA SER A 456 4.94 -19.46 -1.64
C SER A 456 3.96 -20.61 -1.46
N LYS A 457 2.66 -20.28 -1.33
CA LYS A 457 1.53 -21.22 -1.32
C LYS A 457 0.28 -20.48 -1.82
N HIS A 458 -0.32 -20.97 -2.90
CA HIS A 458 -1.61 -20.47 -3.40
C HIS A 458 -2.79 -21.22 -2.76
N HIS A 459 -4.01 -20.90 -3.17
CA HIS A 459 -5.27 -21.48 -2.67
C HIS A 459 -5.37 -23.01 -2.79
N GLU A 460 -4.56 -23.61 -3.68
CA GLU A 460 -4.41 -25.05 -3.86
C GLU A 460 -3.62 -25.77 -2.76
N GLY A 461 -3.03 -25.01 -1.83
CA GLY A 461 -2.29 -25.52 -0.67
C GLY A 461 -0.96 -26.20 -0.97
N TYR A 462 -0.45 -26.11 -2.20
CA TYR A 462 0.85 -26.65 -2.57
C TYR A 462 1.95 -25.63 -2.29
N ALA A 463 2.84 -25.94 -1.33
CA ALA A 463 3.89 -25.03 -0.88
C ALA A 463 5.20 -25.18 -1.66
N LEU A 464 5.80 -24.06 -2.08
CA LEU A 464 7.08 -24.00 -2.81
C LEU A 464 8.32 -24.01 -1.90
N PHE A 465 8.14 -24.27 -0.61
CA PHE A 465 9.18 -24.25 0.41
C PHE A 465 9.14 -25.49 1.31
N ASP A 466 10.20 -25.69 2.10
CA ASP A 466 10.30 -26.82 3.01
C ASP A 466 9.42 -26.61 4.25
N ILE A 467 8.58 -27.60 4.55
CA ILE A 467 7.73 -27.62 5.73
C ILE A 467 7.89 -29.00 6.38
N PRO A 468 8.06 -29.09 7.72
CA PRO A 468 8.12 -30.35 8.42
C PRO A 468 6.96 -31.31 8.07
N ALA A 469 7.29 -32.56 7.77
CA ALA A 469 6.34 -33.57 7.28
C ALA A 469 5.23 -33.97 8.28
N ASN A 470 5.29 -33.49 9.53
CA ASN A 470 4.24 -33.62 10.52
C ASN A 470 3.19 -32.48 10.46
N ILE A 471 3.45 -31.43 9.66
CA ILE A 471 2.54 -30.32 9.41
C ILE A 471 1.84 -30.56 8.06
N THR A 472 2.60 -30.72 6.97
CA THR A 472 2.08 -31.07 5.64
C THR A 472 3.14 -31.80 4.82
N LYS A 473 2.71 -32.62 3.86
CA LYS A 473 3.58 -33.21 2.82
C LYS A 473 3.22 -32.70 1.43
N ARG A 474 2.35 -31.70 1.31
CA ARG A 474 1.97 -31.07 0.04
C ARG A 474 2.92 -29.91 -0.28
N THR A 475 4.18 -30.26 -0.50
CA THR A 475 5.24 -29.28 -0.76
C THR A 475 6.12 -29.74 -1.93
N SER A 476 6.76 -28.77 -2.58
CA SER A 476 7.78 -28.98 -3.61
C SER A 476 9.02 -29.73 -3.13
N VAL A 477 9.23 -29.86 -1.82
CA VAL A 477 10.32 -30.65 -1.23
C VAL A 477 9.87 -32.11 -1.03
N ALA A 478 8.68 -32.31 -0.46
CA ALA A 478 8.16 -33.64 -0.17
C ALA A 478 7.61 -34.37 -1.42
N GLN A 479 7.20 -33.61 -2.44
CA GLN A 479 6.66 -34.10 -3.71
C GLN A 479 7.52 -33.61 -4.88
N VAL A 480 7.22 -34.03 -6.10
CA VAL A 480 7.84 -33.49 -7.34
C VAL A 480 7.73 -31.97 -7.28
N PRO A 481 8.82 -31.20 -7.45
CA PRO A 481 10.13 -31.61 -8.02
C PRO A 481 11.22 -32.04 -7.01
N HIS A 482 10.93 -32.15 -5.72
CA HIS A 482 11.87 -32.42 -4.63
C HIS A 482 12.95 -31.35 -4.44
N LYS A 483 12.54 -30.07 -4.53
CA LYS A 483 13.40 -28.89 -4.37
C LYS A 483 12.70 -27.84 -3.51
N ASN A 484 13.46 -27.11 -2.70
CA ASN A 484 12.95 -25.90 -2.03
C ASN A 484 13.09 -24.72 -3.01
N LEU A 485 12.08 -24.54 -3.85
CA LEU A 485 12.11 -23.55 -4.95
C LEU A 485 12.19 -22.12 -4.42
N LEU A 486 11.50 -21.82 -3.32
CA LEU A 486 11.55 -20.48 -2.71
C LEU A 486 12.94 -20.15 -2.16
N GLN A 487 13.58 -21.08 -1.44
CA GLN A 487 14.93 -20.85 -0.92
C GLN A 487 15.94 -20.66 -2.06
N MET A 488 15.82 -21.42 -3.15
CA MET A 488 16.66 -21.22 -4.34
C MET A 488 16.55 -19.81 -4.92
N LEU A 489 15.34 -19.23 -4.95
CA LEU A 489 15.13 -17.84 -5.39
C LEU A 489 15.75 -16.84 -4.41
N PHE A 490 15.54 -17.06 -3.11
CA PHE A 490 16.07 -16.17 -2.07
C PHE A 490 17.60 -16.18 -2.03
N ASP A 491 18.23 -17.35 -2.18
CA ASP A 491 19.68 -17.49 -2.25
C ASP A 491 20.23 -16.79 -3.50
N ALA A 492 19.56 -16.91 -4.65
CA ALA A 492 19.96 -16.20 -5.86
C ALA A 492 19.82 -14.68 -5.74
N ALA A 493 18.77 -14.19 -5.07
CA ALA A 493 18.63 -12.77 -4.78
C ALA A 493 19.78 -12.28 -3.90
N ASP A 494 20.10 -12.99 -2.81
CA ASP A 494 21.22 -12.64 -1.92
C ASP A 494 22.58 -12.67 -2.65
N GLU A 495 22.78 -13.63 -3.56
CA GLU A 495 24.05 -13.81 -4.27
C GLU A 495 24.23 -12.80 -5.42
N TYR A 496 23.22 -12.62 -6.26
CA TYR A 496 23.35 -11.91 -7.53
C TYR A 496 22.73 -10.51 -7.51
N GLN A 497 21.67 -10.30 -6.74
CA GLN A 497 20.89 -9.05 -6.73
C GLN A 497 20.48 -8.63 -5.30
N PRO A 498 21.44 -8.42 -4.36
CA PRO A 498 21.15 -8.21 -2.93
C PRO A 498 20.42 -6.91 -2.61
N HIS A 499 20.13 -6.10 -3.63
CA HIS A 499 19.31 -4.90 -3.51
C HIS A 499 17.80 -5.20 -3.59
N LEU A 500 17.42 -6.36 -4.11
CA LEU A 500 16.02 -6.79 -4.18
C LEU A 500 15.58 -7.27 -2.79
N HIS A 501 14.56 -6.61 -2.25
CA HIS A 501 13.90 -7.12 -1.05
C HIS A 501 13.08 -8.37 -1.39
N LYS A 502 13.12 -9.35 -0.48
CA LYS A 502 12.59 -10.70 -0.70
C LYS A 502 11.25 -10.83 -0.01
N ALA A 503 10.18 -11.12 -0.73
CA ALA A 503 8.84 -11.24 -0.17
C ALA A 503 8.11 -12.50 -0.62
N THR A 504 7.06 -12.84 0.13
CA THR A 504 6.24 -14.02 -0.14
C THR A 504 4.78 -13.67 -0.13
N TYR A 505 4.07 -14.18 -1.12
CA TYR A 505 2.63 -14.31 -1.05
C TYR A 505 2.22 -15.59 -0.32
N PHE A 506 1.19 -15.51 0.52
CA PHE A 506 0.67 -16.64 1.26
C PHE A 506 -0.87 -16.65 1.28
N SER A 507 -1.47 -17.67 0.66
CA SER A 507 -2.90 -17.92 0.79
C SER A 507 -3.23 -18.43 2.18
N VAL A 508 -4.01 -17.65 2.94
CA VAL A 508 -4.47 -18.03 4.29
C VAL A 508 -5.42 -19.23 4.23
N PRO A 509 -6.49 -19.22 3.41
CA PRO A 509 -7.35 -20.39 3.24
C PRO A 509 -6.81 -21.37 2.18
N GLU A 510 -7.33 -22.60 2.23
CA GLU A 510 -7.14 -23.61 1.18
C GLU A 510 -8.50 -24.13 0.72
N TRP A 511 -8.75 -24.23 -0.59
CA TRP A 511 -10.07 -24.58 -1.11
C TRP A 511 -10.57 -25.92 -0.58
N PHE A 512 -9.70 -26.93 -0.60
CA PHE A 512 -10.10 -28.33 -0.40
C PHE A 512 -9.29 -29.07 0.67
N HIS A 513 -8.65 -28.35 1.60
CA HIS A 513 -7.97 -29.00 2.71
C HIS A 513 -8.99 -29.61 3.68
N PRO A 514 -8.90 -30.92 4.03
CA PRO A 514 -9.89 -31.61 4.85
C PRO A 514 -10.18 -30.90 6.19
N ASP A 515 -9.13 -30.46 6.89
CA ASP A 515 -9.24 -29.86 8.23
C ASP A 515 -9.67 -28.38 8.22
N TYR A 516 -9.67 -27.73 7.05
CA TYR A 516 -10.16 -26.34 6.92
C TYR A 516 -11.69 -26.24 6.94
N LYS A 517 -12.41 -27.36 6.76
CA LYS A 517 -13.87 -27.38 6.64
C LYS A 517 -14.62 -26.68 7.78
N LYS A 518 -14.08 -26.72 9.01
CA LYS A 518 -14.63 -26.03 10.19
C LYS A 518 -14.63 -24.51 10.03
N TYR A 519 -13.65 -23.98 9.31
CA TYR A 519 -13.41 -22.56 9.08
C TYR A 519 -14.02 -22.06 7.78
N GLY A 520 -14.52 -22.97 6.93
CA GLY A 520 -14.96 -22.64 5.59
C GLY A 520 -16.03 -21.56 5.55
N PHE A 521 -15.89 -20.64 4.59
CA PHE A 521 -16.76 -19.48 4.43
C PHE A 521 -17.03 -19.19 2.96
N GLY A 522 -18.07 -18.42 2.67
CA GLY A 522 -18.31 -17.83 1.36
C GLY A 522 -18.10 -16.32 1.41
N ASP A 523 -17.72 -15.72 0.29
CA ASP A 523 -17.77 -14.27 0.14
C ASP A 523 -19.06 -13.81 -0.56
N SER A 524 -19.33 -12.51 -0.50
CA SER A 524 -20.50 -11.89 -1.13
C SER A 524 -20.41 -11.82 -2.66
N LYS A 525 -19.24 -12.14 -3.24
CA LYS A 525 -18.96 -12.13 -4.68
C LYS A 525 -19.10 -13.52 -5.32
N GLY A 526 -19.47 -14.53 -4.53
CA GLY A 526 -19.75 -15.89 -5.00
C GLY A 526 -18.54 -16.83 -4.97
N ALA A 527 -17.37 -16.37 -4.52
CA ALA A 527 -16.27 -17.28 -4.21
C ALA A 527 -16.54 -17.97 -2.87
N ALA A 528 -16.17 -19.24 -2.77
CA ALA A 528 -16.31 -20.00 -1.55
C ALA A 528 -15.00 -20.68 -1.20
N TRP A 529 -14.75 -20.76 0.09
CA TRP A 529 -13.61 -21.40 0.73
C TRP A 529 -14.15 -22.56 1.55
N PRO A 530 -14.69 -23.62 0.93
CA PRO A 530 -15.45 -24.63 1.65
C PRO A 530 -14.58 -25.47 2.60
N GLY A 531 -13.28 -25.60 2.30
CA GLY A 531 -12.46 -26.65 2.87
C GLY A 531 -13.06 -28.03 2.56
N GLY A 532 -12.55 -29.06 3.23
CA GLY A 532 -13.01 -30.42 2.98
C GLY A 532 -12.55 -30.95 1.62
N ASN A 533 -12.63 -32.27 1.42
CA ASN A 533 -12.20 -32.86 0.16
C ASN A 533 -13.00 -32.34 -1.05
N ALA A 534 -12.29 -32.13 -2.17
CA ALA A 534 -12.91 -31.89 -3.47
C ALA A 534 -13.76 -33.10 -3.91
N THR A 535 -14.69 -32.85 -4.83
CA THR A 535 -15.51 -33.89 -5.48
C THR A 535 -15.20 -33.88 -6.97
N ASN A 536 -14.96 -35.04 -7.57
CA ASN A 536 -14.81 -35.19 -9.01
C ASN A 536 -16.15 -34.81 -9.68
N PRO A 537 -16.17 -33.79 -10.57
CA PRO A 537 -17.42 -33.31 -11.17
C PRO A 537 -18.00 -34.24 -12.25
N TYR A 538 -17.22 -35.24 -12.70
CA TYR A 538 -17.62 -36.21 -13.74
C TYR A 538 -18.14 -37.53 -13.13
N THR A 539 -17.50 -38.00 -12.06
CA THR A 539 -17.80 -39.30 -11.42
C THR A 539 -18.56 -39.16 -10.10
N ASN A 540 -18.61 -37.95 -9.53
CA ASN A 540 -19.18 -37.65 -8.22
C ASN A 540 -18.48 -38.37 -7.05
N GLU A 541 -17.21 -38.75 -7.23
CA GLU A 541 -16.37 -39.36 -6.18
C GLU A 541 -15.65 -38.29 -5.35
N THR A 542 -15.51 -38.53 -4.04
CA THR A 542 -14.68 -37.68 -3.18
C THR A 542 -13.21 -37.93 -3.45
N LEU A 543 -12.45 -36.86 -3.67
CA LEU A 543 -11.05 -36.91 -4.07
C LEU A 543 -10.10 -36.86 -2.85
N PRO A 544 -8.99 -37.62 -2.87
CA PRO A 544 -7.96 -37.48 -1.85
C PRO A 544 -7.26 -36.11 -1.98
N TYR A 545 -6.73 -35.62 -0.86
CA TYR A 545 -5.85 -34.45 -0.83
C TYR A 545 -4.39 -34.93 -0.76
N THR A 546 -3.65 -34.86 -1.86
CA THR A 546 -2.32 -35.46 -1.96
C THR A 546 -1.33 -34.71 -1.09
N GLY A 547 -0.61 -35.45 -0.23
CA GLY A 547 0.27 -34.87 0.77
C GLY A 547 -0.42 -34.48 2.08
N TYR A 548 -1.69 -34.83 2.26
CA TYR A 548 -2.43 -34.56 3.48
C TYR A 548 -1.76 -35.14 4.73
N VAL A 549 -1.72 -34.30 5.77
CA VAL A 549 -1.36 -34.65 7.13
C VAL A 549 -2.46 -34.06 8.01
N TYR A 550 -3.05 -34.88 8.86
CA TYR A 550 -4.10 -34.43 9.77
C TYR A 550 -3.54 -33.44 10.80
N VAL A 551 -4.25 -32.34 11.01
CA VAL A 551 -3.99 -31.35 12.05
C VAL A 551 -5.26 -31.10 12.88
N ASP A 552 -5.11 -30.82 14.18
CA ASP A 552 -6.25 -30.63 15.07
C ASP A 552 -6.92 -29.26 14.85
N ASP A 553 -6.11 -28.22 14.67
CA ASP A 553 -6.58 -26.88 14.34
C ASP A 553 -5.78 -26.28 13.18
N PHE A 554 -6.41 -26.18 12.01
CA PHE A 554 -5.78 -25.65 10.79
C PHE A 554 -5.10 -24.29 10.98
N VAL A 555 -5.62 -23.41 11.84
CA VAL A 555 -5.05 -22.07 12.01
C VAL A 555 -3.76 -22.12 12.85
N SER A 556 -3.77 -22.82 13.98
CA SER A 556 -2.59 -22.88 14.86
C SER A 556 -1.56 -23.93 14.45
N ASP A 557 -1.99 -25.00 13.79
CA ASP A 557 -1.15 -26.17 13.54
C ASP A 557 -0.64 -26.24 12.09
N LEU A 558 -1.20 -25.42 11.17
CA LEU A 558 -0.75 -25.30 9.77
C LEU A 558 -0.41 -23.84 9.40
N ILE A 559 -1.40 -22.93 9.38
CA ILE A 559 -1.20 -21.54 8.92
C ILE A 559 -0.08 -20.84 9.70
N LEU A 560 -0.18 -20.81 11.03
CA LEU A 560 0.79 -20.10 11.86
C LEU A 560 2.22 -20.65 11.69
N PRO A 561 2.49 -21.97 11.80
CA PRO A 561 3.80 -22.54 11.56
C PRO A 561 4.35 -22.25 10.16
N GLU A 562 3.53 -22.29 9.10
CA GLU A 562 3.95 -21.97 7.74
C GLU A 562 4.41 -20.52 7.62
N MET A 563 3.63 -19.57 8.17
CA MET A 563 4.01 -18.15 8.19
C MET A 563 5.29 -17.91 9.00
N GLU A 564 5.46 -18.58 10.15
CA GLU A 564 6.69 -18.51 10.97
C GLU A 564 7.92 -19.06 10.22
N ILE A 565 7.75 -20.14 9.46
CA ILE A 565 8.83 -20.69 8.61
C ILE A 565 9.22 -19.67 7.54
N LEU A 566 8.26 -19.10 6.81
CA LEU A 566 8.52 -18.08 5.79
C LEU A 566 9.23 -16.84 6.38
N ALA A 567 8.76 -16.36 7.54
CA ALA A 567 9.44 -15.28 8.27
C ALA A 567 10.90 -15.65 8.60
N SER A 568 11.15 -16.87 9.07
CA SER A 568 12.51 -17.35 9.40
C SER A 568 13.42 -17.52 8.17
N MET A 569 12.85 -17.79 6.99
CA MET A 569 13.57 -17.85 5.71
C MET A 569 14.03 -16.46 5.23
N GLY A 570 13.52 -15.39 5.84
CA GLY A 570 13.90 -14.02 5.52
C GLY A 570 12.94 -13.30 4.59
N THR A 571 11.65 -13.70 4.57
CA THR A 571 10.58 -12.87 4.02
C THR A 571 10.61 -11.48 4.68
N GLU A 572 10.48 -10.43 3.86
CA GLU A 572 10.43 -9.03 4.28
C GLU A 572 9.02 -8.42 4.10
N ILE A 573 8.23 -8.93 3.14
CA ILE A 573 6.78 -8.66 3.04
C ILE A 573 6.02 -9.97 3.16
N MET A 574 5.20 -10.11 4.19
CA MET A 574 4.19 -11.16 4.26
C MET A 574 2.93 -10.68 3.54
N TRP A 575 2.83 -11.01 2.25
CA TRP A 575 1.71 -10.63 1.41
C TRP A 575 0.64 -11.73 1.50
N CYS A 576 -0.29 -11.63 2.45
CA CYS A 576 -1.32 -12.64 2.57
C CYS A 576 -2.40 -12.46 1.50
N ASP A 577 -3.24 -13.46 1.29
CA ASP A 577 -4.44 -13.29 0.47
C ASP A 577 -5.67 -13.92 1.10
N ILE A 578 -6.82 -13.41 0.66
CA ILE A 578 -8.17 -13.70 1.13
C ILE A 578 -8.43 -13.27 2.57
N GLY A 579 -7.55 -13.53 3.52
CA GLY A 579 -7.83 -13.34 4.94
C GLY A 579 -8.67 -14.50 5.49
N GLY A 580 -9.63 -14.22 6.36
CA GLY A 580 -10.39 -15.27 7.05
C GLY A 580 -9.88 -15.56 8.47
N PRO A 581 -10.22 -16.73 9.05
CA PRO A 581 -9.74 -17.16 10.36
C PRO A 581 -8.20 -17.17 10.42
N ASN A 582 -7.63 -16.48 11.41
CA ASN A 582 -6.20 -16.21 11.49
C ASN A 582 -5.71 -16.05 12.93
N LEU A 583 -4.38 -16.08 13.09
CA LEU A 583 -3.65 -15.68 14.31
C LEU A 583 -2.64 -14.57 13.97
N THR A 584 -3.09 -13.60 13.16
CA THR A 584 -2.19 -12.60 12.56
C THR A 584 -1.63 -11.65 13.61
N ALA A 585 -2.34 -11.37 14.70
CA ALA A 585 -1.81 -10.53 15.77
C ALA A 585 -0.64 -11.22 16.49
N GLU A 586 -0.78 -12.52 16.79
CA GLU A 586 0.24 -13.36 17.39
C GLU A 586 1.45 -13.47 16.46
N PHE A 587 1.24 -13.85 15.20
CA PHE A 587 2.30 -13.95 14.20
C PHE A 587 3.04 -12.61 14.03
N SER A 588 2.31 -11.52 13.77
CA SER A 588 2.90 -10.23 13.42
C SER A 588 3.68 -9.63 14.58
N SER A 589 3.20 -9.78 15.83
CA SER A 589 3.92 -9.28 17.01
C SER A 589 5.31 -9.92 17.10
N LYS A 590 5.39 -11.25 16.94
CA LYS A 590 6.63 -12.00 16.95
C LYS A 590 7.50 -11.64 15.74
N TYR A 591 6.93 -11.65 14.55
CA TYR A 591 7.64 -11.33 13.31
C TYR A 591 8.28 -9.94 13.35
N PHE A 592 7.53 -8.91 13.72
CA PHE A 592 8.04 -7.54 13.81
C PHE A 592 9.14 -7.41 14.87
N ASN A 593 8.95 -7.99 16.06
CA ASN A 593 9.94 -7.93 17.13
C ASN A 593 11.24 -8.67 16.78
N ASP A 594 11.14 -9.87 16.23
CA ASP A 594 12.30 -10.70 15.86
C ASP A 594 13.11 -10.05 14.74
N MET A 595 12.43 -9.47 13.74
CA MET A 595 13.10 -8.79 12.63
C MET A 595 13.69 -7.44 13.07
N ALA A 596 12.98 -6.69 13.90
CA ALA A 596 13.53 -5.49 14.51
C ALA A 596 14.76 -5.79 15.38
N ALA A 597 14.80 -6.92 16.10
CA ALA A 597 15.98 -7.35 16.86
C ALA A 597 17.21 -7.62 15.96
N GLN A 598 16.97 -7.97 14.69
CA GLN A 598 17.99 -8.15 13.65
C GLN A 598 18.30 -6.86 12.87
N GLY A 599 17.64 -5.74 13.21
CA GLY A 599 17.81 -4.45 12.52
C GLY A 599 17.10 -4.36 11.17
N LYS A 600 16.17 -5.27 10.87
CA LYS A 600 15.39 -5.30 9.62
C LYS A 600 13.99 -4.75 9.84
N GLN A 601 13.51 -3.91 8.92
CA GLN A 601 12.11 -3.48 8.87
C GLN A 601 11.35 -4.35 7.88
N VAL A 602 10.27 -4.98 8.33
CA VAL A 602 9.40 -5.87 7.55
C VAL A 602 7.97 -5.36 7.57
N LEU A 603 7.07 -5.91 6.76
CA LEU A 603 5.67 -5.48 6.72
C LEU A 603 4.71 -6.59 6.31
N ILE A 604 3.40 -6.35 6.54
CA ILE A 604 2.30 -7.20 6.09
C ILE A 604 1.24 -6.39 5.32
N ASN A 605 0.54 -7.01 4.37
CA ASN A 605 -0.57 -6.35 3.67
C ASN A 605 -1.91 -6.40 4.46
N ASN A 606 -2.96 -5.76 3.94
CA ASN A 606 -4.30 -5.74 4.54
C ASN A 606 -5.14 -7.01 4.32
N ARG A 607 -4.54 -8.09 3.81
CA ARG A 607 -5.24 -9.36 3.52
C ARG A 607 -4.84 -10.49 4.46
N CYS A 608 -4.03 -10.21 5.49
CA CYS A 608 -3.73 -11.19 6.54
C CYS A 608 -4.86 -11.30 7.57
N GLY A 609 -6.02 -10.66 7.38
CA GLY A 609 -7.12 -10.64 8.35
C GLY A 609 -7.01 -9.54 9.42
N LEU A 610 -6.01 -8.67 9.29
CA LEU A 610 -5.89 -7.38 9.99
C LEU A 610 -5.64 -6.29 8.92
N PRO A 611 -5.86 -4.99 9.24
CA PRO A 611 -5.66 -3.91 8.27
C PRO A 611 -4.25 -3.82 7.67
N GLY A 612 -3.25 -4.41 8.33
CA GLY A 612 -1.85 -4.43 7.87
C GLY A 612 -1.21 -3.05 7.76
N ASP A 613 -0.14 -2.97 6.97
CA ASP A 613 0.67 -1.76 6.78
C ASP A 613 0.29 -0.94 5.55
N PHE A 614 -0.39 -1.56 4.59
CA PHE A 614 -0.82 -0.98 3.32
C PHE A 614 -2.01 -1.74 2.73
N ASP A 615 -2.80 -1.05 1.91
CA ASP A 615 -3.97 -1.62 1.23
C ASP A 615 -3.59 -2.19 -0.15
N THR A 616 -4.31 -3.21 -0.63
CA THR A 616 -3.96 -3.96 -1.86
C THR A 616 -5.10 -4.09 -2.87
N PRO A 617 -5.51 -2.99 -3.51
CA PRO A 617 -6.52 -3.07 -4.55
C PRO A 617 -5.97 -3.77 -5.81
N GLU A 618 -6.75 -4.69 -6.38
CA GLU A 618 -6.38 -5.43 -7.59
C GLU A 618 -6.79 -4.68 -8.85
N TYR A 619 -5.92 -4.65 -9.86
CA TYR A 619 -6.12 -3.99 -11.17
C TYR A 619 -6.53 -2.50 -11.07
N ALA A 620 -6.30 -1.87 -9.91
CA ALA A 620 -6.84 -0.55 -9.63
C ALA A 620 -5.90 0.58 -10.03
N LYS A 621 -6.51 1.64 -10.58
CA LYS A 621 -5.94 2.98 -10.70
C LYS A 621 -6.93 3.94 -10.06
N TYR A 622 -6.44 4.80 -9.17
CA TYR A 622 -7.30 5.72 -8.43
C TYR A 622 -7.36 7.10 -9.09
N GLU A 623 -8.46 7.82 -8.86
CA GLU A 623 -8.62 9.22 -9.30
C GLU A 623 -8.06 10.22 -8.26
N ALA A 624 -7.79 9.75 -7.04
CA ALA A 624 -7.35 10.58 -5.91
C ALA A 624 -6.14 9.99 -5.20
N VAL A 625 -5.36 10.87 -4.56
CA VAL A 625 -4.32 10.46 -3.60
C VAL A 625 -4.95 9.71 -2.44
N GLN A 626 -4.38 8.56 -2.08
CA GLN A 626 -4.68 7.90 -0.81
C GLN A 626 -3.68 8.32 0.25
N MET A 627 -4.16 8.73 1.43
CA MET A 627 -3.27 9.10 2.54
C MET A 627 -2.59 7.87 3.13
N ARG A 628 -3.34 6.78 3.29
CA ARG A 628 -2.80 5.47 3.66
C ARG A 628 -2.04 4.88 2.48
N LYS A 629 -0.94 4.18 2.77
CA LYS A 629 -0.12 3.53 1.75
C LYS A 629 -0.91 2.41 1.10
N TRP A 630 -0.77 2.24 -0.21
CA TRP A 630 -1.42 1.17 -0.96
C TRP A 630 -0.50 0.62 -2.06
N GLU A 631 -0.83 -0.56 -2.58
CA GLU A 631 -0.13 -1.24 -3.66
C GLU A 631 -1.13 -1.82 -4.66
N SER A 632 -1.09 -1.32 -5.89
CA SER A 632 -1.83 -1.93 -6.99
C SER A 632 -1.09 -3.17 -7.46
N ASN A 633 -1.83 -4.24 -7.72
CA ASN A 633 -1.29 -5.48 -8.27
C ASN A 633 -2.15 -5.97 -9.44
N LEU A 634 -1.50 -6.49 -10.48
CA LEU A 634 -2.13 -7.01 -11.71
C LEU A 634 -1.16 -7.90 -12.51
N GLY A 635 -1.71 -8.76 -13.36
CA GLY A 635 -0.99 -9.60 -14.33
C GLY A 635 -0.35 -8.83 -15.48
N MET A 636 0.79 -9.31 -15.97
CA MET A 636 1.22 -8.99 -17.34
C MET A 636 0.28 -9.59 -18.38
N ASP A 637 -0.29 -10.75 -18.05
CA ASP A 637 -1.50 -11.24 -18.67
C ASP A 637 -2.69 -10.31 -18.30
N PRO A 638 -3.60 -10.00 -19.25
CA PRO A 638 -4.64 -8.99 -19.04
C PRO A 638 -5.64 -9.34 -17.93
N PHE A 639 -5.84 -10.63 -17.62
CA PHE A 639 -6.88 -11.06 -16.68
C PHE A 639 -6.44 -12.17 -15.74
N SER A 640 -5.26 -12.76 -15.90
CA SER A 640 -4.74 -13.85 -15.06
C SER A 640 -3.44 -13.44 -14.39
N TYR A 641 -3.15 -14.02 -13.22
CA TYR A 641 -1.82 -13.95 -12.63
C TYR A 641 -0.99 -15.17 -13.06
N GLY A 642 -1.55 -16.38 -12.89
CA GLY A 642 -0.90 -17.61 -13.32
C GLY A 642 -0.75 -17.71 -14.84
N TYR A 643 0.23 -18.48 -15.30
CA TYR A 643 0.44 -18.77 -16.72
C TYR A 643 -0.85 -19.23 -17.42
N ASN A 644 -1.27 -18.49 -18.45
CA ASN A 644 -2.41 -18.84 -19.29
C ASN A 644 -1.97 -19.07 -20.75
N ARG A 645 -2.00 -20.33 -21.19
CA ARG A 645 -1.58 -20.71 -22.55
C ARG A 645 -2.51 -20.20 -23.66
N ALA A 646 -3.73 -19.80 -23.31
CA ALA A 646 -4.71 -19.31 -24.25
C ALA A 646 -4.49 -17.83 -24.59
N THR A 647 -3.73 -17.10 -23.76
CA THR A 647 -3.48 -15.68 -23.93
C THR A 647 -2.68 -15.40 -25.19
N PRO A 648 -3.20 -14.61 -26.14
CA PRO A 648 -2.44 -14.18 -27.31
C PRO A 648 -1.25 -13.33 -26.88
N ILE A 649 -0.07 -13.55 -27.48
CA ILE A 649 1.15 -12.77 -27.19
C ILE A 649 0.90 -11.25 -27.27
N SER A 650 0.06 -10.81 -28.21
CA SER A 650 -0.28 -9.39 -28.40
C SER A 650 -1.17 -8.78 -27.31
N ALA A 651 -1.70 -9.58 -26.39
CA ALA A 651 -2.58 -9.14 -25.30
C ALA A 651 -1.81 -8.84 -24.01
N TYR A 652 -0.54 -9.26 -23.90
CA TYR A 652 0.30 -8.96 -22.74
C TYR A 652 0.58 -7.47 -22.64
N ILE A 653 0.65 -6.96 -21.41
CA ILE A 653 0.91 -5.55 -21.11
C ILE A 653 2.19 -5.07 -21.81
N THR A 654 2.09 -3.91 -22.46
CA THR A 654 3.20 -3.32 -23.22
C THR A 654 4.16 -2.50 -22.34
N PRO A 655 5.39 -2.21 -22.79
CA PRO A 655 6.31 -1.34 -22.04
C PRO A 655 5.70 0.03 -21.70
N THR A 656 4.93 0.61 -22.63
CA THR A 656 4.20 1.87 -22.42
C THR A 656 3.23 1.77 -21.26
N GLU A 657 2.45 0.70 -21.19
CA GLU A 657 1.45 0.49 -20.13
C GLU A 657 2.11 0.22 -18.77
N ILE A 658 3.24 -0.49 -18.73
CA ILE A 658 4.03 -0.68 -17.50
C ILE A 658 4.49 0.68 -16.97
N VAL A 659 5.15 1.49 -17.81
CA VAL A 659 5.69 2.80 -17.44
C VAL A 659 4.59 3.75 -17.00
N THR A 660 3.52 3.89 -17.80
CA THR A 660 2.44 4.83 -17.50
C THR A 660 1.63 4.41 -16.28
N SER A 661 1.44 3.11 -16.03
CA SER A 661 0.80 2.62 -14.81
C SER A 661 1.66 2.90 -13.58
N LEU A 662 2.97 2.66 -13.65
CA LEU A 662 3.89 2.98 -12.57
C LEU A 662 3.82 4.47 -12.19
N ILE A 663 3.87 5.37 -13.18
CA ILE A 663 3.82 6.82 -12.96
C ILE A 663 2.49 7.23 -12.29
N ASP A 664 1.36 6.74 -12.82
CA ASP A 664 0.03 7.06 -12.29
C ASP A 664 -0.16 6.59 -10.85
N ILE A 665 0.26 5.36 -10.55
CA ILE A 665 0.15 4.76 -9.22
C ILE A 665 1.05 5.51 -8.22
N VAL A 666 2.31 5.80 -8.60
CA VAL A 666 3.28 6.46 -7.72
C VAL A 666 2.86 7.90 -7.38
N SER A 667 2.29 8.64 -8.34
CA SER A 667 1.83 10.02 -8.07
C SER A 667 0.68 10.08 -7.07
N LYS A 668 -0.04 8.96 -6.86
CA LYS A 668 -1.19 8.82 -5.96
C LYS A 668 -0.87 8.07 -4.67
N ASN A 669 0.42 8.05 -4.29
CA ASN A 669 0.97 7.40 -3.10
C ASN A 669 1.04 5.87 -3.17
N GLY A 670 0.78 5.25 -4.32
CA GLY A 670 0.82 3.79 -4.49
C GLY A 670 2.21 3.22 -4.69
N ASN A 671 2.32 1.90 -4.58
CA ASN A 671 3.34 1.07 -5.21
C ASN A 671 2.68 0.21 -6.30
N PHE A 672 3.47 -0.23 -7.29
CA PHE A 672 3.03 -1.08 -8.38
C PHE A 672 3.72 -2.44 -8.30
N LEU A 673 2.93 -3.49 -8.12
CA LEU A 673 3.40 -4.88 -8.04
C LEU A 673 2.90 -5.62 -9.30
N LEU A 674 3.78 -5.76 -10.29
CA LEU A 674 3.43 -6.34 -11.59
C LEU A 674 3.73 -7.84 -11.62
N ASP A 675 2.73 -8.65 -11.93
CA ASP A 675 2.84 -10.10 -11.90
C ASP A 675 3.30 -10.72 -13.22
N ILE A 676 4.16 -11.74 -13.12
CA ILE A 676 4.48 -12.67 -14.20
C ILE A 676 3.90 -14.06 -13.90
N GLY A 677 3.51 -14.77 -14.96
CA GLY A 677 3.02 -16.15 -14.89
C GLY A 677 3.98 -17.15 -15.56
N PRO A 678 4.99 -17.69 -14.85
CA PRO A 678 5.92 -18.66 -15.43
C PRO A 678 5.25 -20.00 -15.77
N GLN A 679 5.75 -20.68 -16.80
CA GLN A 679 5.31 -22.03 -17.18
C GLN A 679 5.74 -23.07 -16.14
N ALA A 680 5.07 -24.23 -16.08
CA ALA A 680 5.37 -25.30 -15.13
C ALA A 680 6.82 -25.84 -15.16
N ASN A 681 7.51 -25.71 -16.29
CA ASN A 681 8.92 -26.07 -16.44
C ASN A 681 9.89 -25.00 -15.88
N GLY A 682 9.40 -23.83 -15.45
CA GLY A 682 10.20 -22.73 -14.89
C GLY A 682 10.56 -21.62 -15.88
N THR A 683 10.19 -21.71 -17.16
CA THR A 683 10.45 -20.64 -18.13
C THR A 683 9.42 -19.52 -18.02
N ILE A 684 9.87 -18.27 -17.94
CA ILE A 684 9.05 -17.06 -18.07
C ILE A 684 8.73 -16.82 -19.55
N VAL A 685 7.52 -16.38 -19.89
CA VAL A 685 7.10 -16.15 -21.27
C VAL A 685 7.97 -15.08 -21.92
N ASP A 686 8.42 -15.30 -23.16
CA ASP A 686 9.41 -14.41 -23.79
C ASP A 686 8.94 -12.95 -23.93
N ILE A 687 7.65 -12.74 -24.20
CA ILE A 687 7.08 -11.38 -24.30
C ILE A 687 7.06 -10.65 -22.96
N GLU A 688 6.86 -11.38 -21.84
CA GLU A 688 6.95 -10.80 -20.50
C GLU A 688 8.39 -10.31 -20.25
N LYS A 689 9.38 -11.17 -20.55
CA LYS A 689 10.81 -10.83 -20.41
C LYS A 689 11.20 -9.64 -21.27
N GLU A 690 10.75 -9.58 -22.52
CA GLU A 690 11.02 -8.49 -23.44
C GLU A 690 10.41 -7.18 -22.92
N ASN A 691 9.12 -7.18 -22.63
CA ASN A 691 8.42 -5.96 -22.22
C ASN A 691 8.92 -5.42 -20.88
N LEU A 692 9.25 -6.28 -19.91
CA LEU A 692 9.87 -5.88 -18.64
C LEU A 692 11.24 -5.24 -18.85
N ARG A 693 12.08 -5.79 -19.72
CA ARG A 693 13.42 -5.22 -20.00
C ARG A 693 13.32 -3.89 -20.72
N GLU A 694 12.42 -3.76 -21.70
CA GLU A 694 12.21 -2.49 -22.42
C GLU A 694 11.68 -1.41 -21.48
N ALA A 695 10.65 -1.70 -20.67
CA ALA A 695 10.17 -0.77 -19.64
C ALA A 695 11.27 -0.45 -18.62
N GLY A 696 12.05 -1.45 -18.22
CA GLY A 696 13.17 -1.30 -17.29
C GLY A 696 14.22 -0.31 -17.77
N LYS A 697 14.54 -0.25 -19.07
CA LYS A 697 15.47 0.78 -19.61
C LYS A 697 14.98 2.19 -19.28
N TRP A 698 13.68 2.45 -19.47
CA TRP A 698 13.07 3.73 -19.13
C TRP A 698 13.06 3.95 -17.62
N ILE A 699 12.56 2.99 -16.83
CA ILE A 699 12.43 3.11 -15.36
C ILE A 699 13.77 3.47 -14.71
N LYS A 700 14.84 2.79 -15.14
CA LYS A 700 16.20 3.01 -14.62
C LYS A 700 16.74 4.40 -15.00
N GLY A 701 16.50 4.85 -16.23
CA GLY A 701 16.90 6.19 -16.70
C GLY A 701 16.15 7.34 -16.02
N HIS A 702 14.96 7.07 -15.50
CA HIS A 702 14.04 8.05 -14.89
C HIS A 702 13.89 7.90 -13.37
N GLY A 703 14.72 7.05 -12.75
CA GLY A 703 14.52 6.59 -11.37
C GLY A 703 14.42 7.70 -10.33
N GLU A 704 15.07 8.85 -10.52
CA GLU A 704 14.98 9.98 -9.56
C GLU A 704 13.60 10.62 -9.46
N ALA A 705 12.75 10.44 -10.47
CA ALA A 705 11.36 10.92 -10.48
C ALA A 705 10.35 9.88 -10.01
N ILE A 706 10.80 8.65 -9.73
CA ILE A 706 9.96 7.52 -9.30
C ILE A 706 10.34 7.11 -7.88
N PHE A 707 11.56 6.61 -7.69
CA PHE A 707 12.02 6.05 -6.42
C PHE A 707 12.30 7.15 -5.39
N ASN A 708 12.04 6.86 -4.11
CA ASN A 708 12.20 7.80 -3.00
C ASN A 708 11.43 9.13 -3.16
N THR A 709 10.46 9.18 -4.06
CA THR A 709 9.55 10.32 -4.20
C THR A 709 8.31 10.16 -3.31
N THR A 710 7.56 11.24 -3.16
CA THR A 710 6.20 11.24 -2.61
C THR A 710 5.25 11.98 -3.55
N TYR A 711 3.95 11.75 -3.35
CA TYR A 711 2.90 12.51 -4.02
C TYR A 711 2.95 14.00 -3.65
N TRP A 712 2.39 14.84 -4.52
CA TRP A 712 2.17 16.26 -4.22
C TRP A 712 0.81 16.47 -3.54
N PHE A 713 0.81 17.21 -2.44
CA PHE A 713 -0.39 17.42 -1.63
C PHE A 713 -1.51 18.17 -2.38
N ILE A 714 -1.13 19.11 -3.24
CA ILE A 714 -2.09 19.97 -3.95
C ILE A 714 -2.91 19.17 -4.96
N THR A 715 -2.24 18.39 -5.80
CA THR A 715 -2.87 17.48 -6.77
C THR A 715 -1.85 16.43 -7.23
N PRO A 716 -2.25 15.17 -7.47
CA PRO A 716 -1.36 14.17 -8.05
C PRO A 716 -1.21 14.30 -9.58
N GLU A 717 -2.09 15.08 -10.22
CA GLU A 717 -2.23 15.11 -11.67
C GLU A 717 -2.79 16.42 -12.23
N GLU A 718 -2.64 16.61 -13.54
CA GLU A 718 -3.32 17.65 -14.31
C GLU A 718 -3.82 17.08 -15.64
N GLY A 719 -5.15 16.99 -15.76
CA GLY A 719 -5.82 16.30 -16.86
C GLY A 719 -5.43 14.83 -16.96
N GLU A 720 -5.70 14.23 -18.13
CA GLU A 720 -5.41 12.82 -18.40
C GLU A 720 -3.94 12.54 -18.71
N THR A 721 -3.10 13.59 -18.81
CA THR A 721 -1.74 13.47 -19.36
C THR A 721 -0.64 13.68 -18.32
N VAL A 722 -0.82 14.54 -17.33
CA VAL A 722 0.29 14.96 -16.44
C VAL A 722 0.15 14.33 -15.07
N ARG A 723 1.27 13.87 -14.51
CA ARG A 723 1.42 13.38 -13.14
C ARG A 723 2.55 14.11 -12.43
N PHE A 724 2.45 14.20 -11.11
CA PHE A 724 3.45 14.89 -10.28
C PHE A 724 4.02 13.97 -9.21
N THR A 725 5.33 14.04 -9.03
CA THR A 725 6.04 13.46 -7.89
C THR A 725 7.03 14.48 -7.35
N GLN A 726 7.48 14.30 -6.11
CA GLN A 726 8.42 15.23 -5.49
C GLN A 726 9.33 14.56 -4.48
N THR A 727 10.46 15.21 -4.23
CA THR A 727 11.40 14.93 -3.14
C THR A 727 11.59 16.22 -2.34
N PRO A 728 12.30 16.18 -1.19
CA PRO A 728 12.69 17.41 -0.49
C PRO A 728 13.51 18.40 -1.33
N ASP A 729 14.13 17.94 -2.42
CA ASP A 729 15.10 18.69 -3.21
C ASP A 729 14.65 19.00 -4.64
N ALA A 730 13.56 18.40 -5.13
CA ALA A 730 13.07 18.60 -6.49
C ALA A 730 11.59 18.26 -6.65
N PHE A 731 10.97 18.91 -7.65
CA PHE A 731 9.63 18.61 -8.15
C PHE A 731 9.72 18.05 -9.57
N TYR A 732 8.92 17.03 -9.86
CA TYR A 732 8.90 16.35 -11.15
C TYR A 732 7.52 16.44 -11.81
N ILE A 733 7.53 16.73 -13.11
CA ILE A 733 6.37 16.78 -13.99
C ILE A 733 6.56 15.64 -15.00
N LEU A 734 5.66 14.66 -14.98
CA LEU A 734 5.73 13.47 -15.82
C LEU A 734 4.55 13.49 -16.80
N THR A 735 4.80 13.29 -18.09
CA THR A 735 3.71 13.18 -19.09
C THR A 735 3.52 11.72 -19.49
N LEU A 736 2.28 11.22 -19.45
CA LEU A 736 1.94 9.84 -19.81
C LEU A 736 1.96 9.57 -21.33
N TYR A 737 2.04 10.63 -22.13
CA TYR A 737 2.13 10.59 -23.59
C TYR A 737 3.07 11.69 -24.09
N ALA A 738 3.37 11.64 -25.40
CA ALA A 738 4.19 12.63 -26.07
C ALA A 738 3.61 14.04 -25.87
N PRO A 739 4.35 14.96 -25.22
CA PRO A 739 3.86 16.31 -25.00
C PRO A 739 3.77 17.08 -26.32
N ASN A 740 2.80 17.98 -26.41
CA ASN A 740 2.71 18.94 -27.51
C ASN A 740 3.88 19.93 -27.48
N ALA A 741 4.03 20.74 -28.55
CA ALA A 741 5.05 21.78 -28.64
C ALA A 741 5.04 22.80 -27.49
N THR A 742 3.91 22.90 -26.79
CA THR A 742 3.75 23.66 -25.55
C THR A 742 3.02 22.81 -24.53
N LEU A 743 3.55 22.75 -23.31
CA LEU A 743 2.88 22.19 -22.14
C LEU A 743 2.58 23.35 -21.17
N VAL A 744 1.30 23.64 -20.95
CA VAL A 744 0.84 24.65 -19.98
C VAL A 744 0.26 23.92 -18.79
N LEU A 745 0.72 24.28 -17.59
CA LEU A 745 0.26 23.75 -16.32
C LEU A 745 -0.43 24.85 -15.52
N ASP A 746 -1.73 24.69 -15.31
CA ASP A 746 -2.55 25.61 -14.52
C ASP A 746 -2.45 25.34 -13.02
N SER A 747 -2.05 24.12 -12.64
CA SER A 747 -1.74 23.79 -11.24
C SER A 747 -0.62 24.68 -10.72
N PRO A 748 -0.64 25.06 -9.43
CA PRO A 748 0.34 25.98 -8.87
C PRO A 748 1.68 25.27 -8.55
N VAL A 749 2.33 24.74 -9.59
CA VAL A 749 3.62 24.05 -9.55
C VAL A 749 4.63 24.92 -8.77
N PRO A 750 5.51 24.33 -7.92
CA PRO A 750 6.47 25.06 -7.09
C PRO A 750 7.65 25.71 -7.87
N TYR A 751 7.35 26.31 -9.02
CA TYR A 751 8.25 27.07 -9.89
C TYR A 751 8.31 28.54 -9.47
N VAL A 752 9.51 29.11 -9.42
CA VAL A 752 9.70 30.57 -9.33
C VAL A 752 10.49 31.10 -10.52
N ALA A 753 10.28 32.39 -10.84
CA ALA A 753 10.98 33.04 -11.94
C ALA A 753 12.51 32.93 -11.78
N GLY A 754 13.15 32.32 -12.78
CA GLY A 754 14.60 32.06 -12.79
C GLY A 754 14.98 30.60 -12.53
N ASP A 755 14.05 29.75 -12.07
CA ASP A 755 14.27 28.31 -12.02
C ASP A 755 14.54 27.77 -13.43
N GLN A 756 15.45 26.79 -13.51
CA GLN A 756 15.67 26.02 -14.74
C GLN A 756 14.87 24.72 -14.67
N VAL A 757 14.09 24.47 -15.72
CA VAL A 757 13.43 23.18 -15.92
C VAL A 757 14.36 22.30 -16.74
N THR A 758 14.70 21.12 -16.24
CA THR A 758 15.63 20.19 -16.90
C THR A 758 14.94 18.87 -17.25
N ILE A 759 15.43 18.19 -18.29
CA ILE A 759 14.93 16.87 -18.70
C ILE A 759 15.56 15.80 -17.81
N VAL A 760 14.77 14.83 -17.37
CA VAL A 760 15.23 13.61 -16.70
C VAL A 760 15.11 12.45 -17.67
N GLY A 761 16.11 11.57 -17.69
CA GLY A 761 16.16 10.44 -18.63
C GLY A 761 16.33 10.82 -20.10
N GLY A 762 16.21 9.81 -20.97
CA GLY A 762 16.37 9.94 -22.42
C GLY A 762 17.73 10.43 -22.90
N ASN A 763 17.83 10.68 -24.20
CA ASN A 763 19.05 11.17 -24.86
C ASN A 763 19.36 12.64 -24.58
N MET A 764 18.43 13.37 -23.96
CA MET A 764 18.57 14.79 -23.63
C MET A 764 18.61 15.07 -22.12
N SER A 765 18.82 14.05 -21.29
CA SER A 765 18.93 14.18 -19.83
C SER A 765 19.84 15.36 -19.42
N GLY A 766 19.37 16.16 -18.47
CA GLY A 766 20.05 17.36 -17.97
C GLY A 766 19.93 18.60 -18.86
N SER A 767 19.37 18.49 -20.06
CA SER A 767 19.15 19.65 -20.94
C SER A 767 18.05 20.55 -20.39
N VAL A 768 18.24 21.86 -20.51
CA VAL A 768 17.26 22.85 -20.06
C VAL A 768 16.14 23.01 -21.10
N VAL A 769 14.89 22.97 -20.63
CA VAL A 769 13.70 23.26 -21.41
C VAL A 769 13.31 24.72 -21.19
N PRO A 770 13.06 25.52 -22.25
CA PRO A 770 12.58 26.88 -22.07
C PRO A 770 11.26 26.91 -21.29
N SER A 771 11.25 27.62 -20.17
CA SER A 771 10.13 27.72 -19.25
C SER A 771 9.82 29.16 -18.87
N ARG A 772 8.54 29.49 -18.65
CA ARG A 772 8.12 30.80 -18.13
C ARG A 772 6.79 30.72 -17.38
N LEU A 773 6.57 31.68 -16.48
CA LEU A 773 5.25 31.93 -15.93
C LEU A 773 4.44 32.81 -16.87
N LEU A 774 3.19 32.42 -17.10
CA LEU A 774 2.19 33.24 -17.78
C LEU A 774 1.59 34.27 -16.81
N SER A 775 0.86 35.26 -17.34
CA SER A 775 0.30 36.35 -16.52
C SER A 775 -0.73 35.90 -15.49
N ASN A 776 -1.34 34.72 -15.69
CA ASN A 776 -2.28 34.08 -14.76
C ASN A 776 -1.58 33.18 -13.73
N GLY A 777 -0.25 33.03 -13.80
CA GLY A 777 0.54 32.18 -12.89
C GLY A 777 0.78 30.75 -13.40
N SER A 778 0.18 30.34 -14.52
CA SER A 778 0.43 29.01 -15.11
C SER A 778 1.89 28.88 -15.58
N LEU A 779 2.45 27.68 -15.46
CA LEU A 779 3.79 27.36 -15.96
C LEU A 779 3.69 26.88 -17.41
N GLU A 780 4.40 27.53 -18.32
CA GLU A 780 4.53 27.10 -19.71
C GLU A 780 5.93 26.53 -19.96
N LEU A 781 5.99 25.32 -20.52
CA LEU A 781 7.19 24.69 -21.07
C LEU A 781 7.10 24.67 -22.60
N THR A 782 8.17 25.10 -23.29
CA THR A 782 8.29 24.99 -24.75
C THR A 782 9.03 23.70 -25.10
N ILE A 783 8.32 22.74 -25.68
CA ILE A 783 8.85 21.43 -26.02
C ILE A 783 9.22 21.41 -27.50
N SER A 784 10.49 21.15 -27.80
CA SER A 784 10.94 21.00 -29.20
C SER A 784 10.75 19.57 -29.70
N ASP A 785 10.67 19.38 -31.02
CA ASP A 785 10.64 18.05 -31.64
C ASP A 785 11.83 17.17 -31.21
N ALA A 786 12.99 17.78 -30.95
CA ALA A 786 14.16 17.08 -30.44
C ALA A 786 13.94 16.52 -29.03
N VAL A 787 13.21 17.24 -28.17
CA VAL A 787 12.85 16.76 -26.82
C VAL A 787 11.84 15.63 -26.91
N VAL A 788 10.83 15.75 -27.78
CA VAL A 788 9.87 14.67 -28.01
C VAL A 788 10.58 13.41 -28.52
N ALA A 789 11.49 13.54 -29.47
CA ALA A 789 12.24 12.41 -30.04
C ALA A 789 13.36 11.87 -29.13
N ALA A 790 13.67 12.54 -28.02
CA ALA A 790 14.76 12.15 -27.12
C ALA A 790 14.37 11.04 -26.14
N ASP A 791 13.08 10.74 -26.03
CA ASP A 791 12.55 9.76 -25.09
C ASP A 791 11.40 8.94 -25.69
N GLU A 792 11.00 7.91 -24.96
CA GLU A 792 9.90 7.01 -25.28
C GLU A 792 9.03 6.75 -24.05
N TYR A 793 7.78 6.35 -24.28
CA TYR A 793 6.76 6.07 -23.25
C TYR A 793 6.30 7.28 -22.41
N SER A 794 7.22 8.04 -21.82
CA SER A 794 6.95 9.20 -20.96
C SER A 794 8.11 10.20 -20.94
N TRP A 795 7.81 11.48 -20.75
CA TRP A 795 8.78 12.57 -20.66
C TRP A 795 8.73 13.20 -19.28
N VAL A 796 9.90 13.43 -18.69
CA VAL A 796 10.02 13.92 -17.32
C VAL A 796 10.78 15.24 -17.26
N PHE A 797 10.18 16.22 -16.60
CA PHE A 797 10.75 17.54 -16.38
C PHE A 797 10.96 17.81 -14.89
N LYS A 798 12.13 18.32 -14.54
CA LYS A 798 12.57 18.55 -13.16
C LYS A 798 12.75 20.03 -12.87
N ILE A 799 12.19 20.46 -11.74
CA ILE A 799 12.47 21.73 -11.08
C ILE A 799 13.29 21.41 -9.83
N ALA A 800 14.58 21.75 -9.84
CA ALA A 800 15.43 21.61 -8.65
C ALA A 800 15.16 22.74 -7.66
N PHE A 801 14.98 22.42 -6.39
CA PHE A 801 14.69 23.41 -5.36
C PHE A 801 15.92 24.18 -4.89
N GLY A 802 17.11 23.57 -4.99
CA GLY A 802 18.35 24.08 -4.40
C GLY A 802 18.29 24.10 -2.87
N GLY A 803 19.13 24.90 -2.23
CA GLY A 803 19.07 25.14 -0.78
C GLY A 803 20.04 24.30 0.03
N VAL A 804 19.67 24.01 1.27
CA VAL A 804 20.49 23.19 2.17
C VAL A 804 20.33 21.75 1.75
N PRO A 805 21.41 21.01 1.45
CA PRO A 805 21.29 19.59 1.17
C PRO A 805 20.51 18.92 2.29
N SER A 806 19.50 18.13 1.92
CA SER A 806 18.86 17.20 2.84
C SER A 806 19.90 16.10 3.17
N ASN A 807 20.88 16.40 4.05
CA ASN A 807 21.87 15.41 4.48
C ASN A 807 21.11 14.33 5.24
N GLY A 808 20.78 13.27 4.51
CA GLY A 808 19.69 12.39 4.87
C GLY A 808 19.01 11.72 3.69
N THR A 809 19.74 11.47 2.60
CA THR A 809 19.43 10.26 1.83
C THR A 809 19.51 9.15 2.86
N VAL A 810 18.38 8.46 3.11
CA VAL A 810 18.46 7.13 3.70
C VAL A 810 19.41 6.37 2.79
N THR A 811 20.66 6.21 3.22
CA THR A 811 21.66 5.40 2.53
C THR A 811 21.33 3.93 2.77
N GLY A 812 20.10 3.56 2.43
CA GLY A 812 19.75 2.27 1.87
C GLY A 812 19.59 2.48 0.36
N SER A 813 20.60 3.09 -0.26
CA SER A 813 20.71 3.04 -1.71
C SER A 813 20.99 1.59 -2.07
N ALA A 814 20.05 0.90 -2.72
CA ALA A 814 20.46 0.12 -3.88
C ALA A 814 21.38 1.06 -4.69
N PRO A 815 22.65 0.67 -4.95
CA PRO A 815 23.59 1.59 -5.59
C PRO A 815 22.91 2.17 -6.83
N PRO A 816 23.01 3.50 -7.06
CA PRO A 816 22.47 4.07 -8.28
C PRO A 816 23.01 3.24 -9.43
N PHE A 817 22.12 2.81 -10.33
CA PHE A 817 22.42 2.00 -11.49
C PHE A 817 23.81 2.34 -12.01
N GLN A 818 24.77 1.46 -11.73
CA GLN A 818 26.07 1.59 -12.34
C GLN A 818 25.84 1.23 -13.79
N GLN A 819 25.72 2.26 -14.62
CA GLN A 819 25.65 2.18 -16.06
C GLN A 819 26.93 1.49 -16.52
N THR A 820 26.92 0.16 -16.60
CA THR A 820 27.97 -0.57 -17.28
C THR A 820 27.75 -0.34 -18.76
N THR A 821 28.33 0.75 -19.26
CA THR A 821 28.48 0.95 -20.70
C THR A 821 29.38 -0.17 -21.21
N ASN A 822 28.76 -1.24 -21.71
CA ASN A 822 29.43 -2.22 -22.56
C ASN A 822 29.78 -1.55 -23.89
N ASP A 823 30.92 -0.85 -23.93
CA ASP A 823 31.58 -0.52 -25.17
C ASP A 823 32.16 -1.80 -25.77
N ALA A 824 31.42 -2.36 -26.72
CA ALA A 824 31.96 -3.27 -27.71
C ALA A 824 32.97 -2.50 -28.58
N GLY A 825 34.27 -2.64 -28.32
CA GLY A 825 35.28 -2.18 -29.27
C GLY A 825 36.70 -2.00 -28.74
N LYS A 826 37.46 -3.09 -28.65
CA LYS A 826 38.78 -3.29 -29.30
C LYS A 826 39.58 -4.37 -28.58
N TRP A 827 39.83 -5.44 -29.31
CA TRP A 827 40.97 -6.32 -29.08
C TRP A 827 42.26 -5.50 -29.23
N SER A 828 43.08 -5.45 -28.19
CA SER A 828 44.52 -5.27 -28.36
C SER A 828 45.28 -6.07 -27.29
N SER A 829 46.27 -6.78 -27.78
CA SER A 829 47.25 -7.61 -27.10
C SER A 829 48.14 -6.85 -26.12
N ASP A 830 48.78 -7.62 -25.24
CA ASP A 830 49.88 -7.26 -24.34
C ASP A 830 49.37 -6.58 -23.05
N TRP A 831 49.60 -7.11 -21.85
CA TRP A 831 50.91 -7.13 -21.20
C TRP A 831 51.12 -8.25 -20.18
N VAL A 832 52.39 -8.63 -20.10
CA VAL A 832 53.02 -9.70 -19.33
C VAL A 832 53.38 -9.24 -17.91
N LYS A 833 53.10 -10.11 -16.93
CA LYS A 833 53.79 -10.39 -15.65
C LYS A 833 54.39 -9.22 -14.83
N LEU A 834 54.04 -9.21 -13.52
CA LEU A 834 55.03 -9.35 -12.44
C LEU A 834 54.33 -9.49 -11.07
N VAL A 835 54.43 -10.68 -10.48
CA VAL A 835 54.24 -10.95 -9.05
C VAL A 835 55.63 -11.24 -8.48
N PRO A 836 56.06 -10.65 -7.35
CA PRO A 836 57.28 -11.07 -6.68
C PRO A 836 57.00 -12.27 -5.76
N SER A 837 57.86 -13.26 -5.91
CA SER A 837 57.88 -14.53 -5.19
C SER A 837 58.43 -14.35 -3.77
N VAL A 838 57.83 -15.06 -2.79
CA VAL A 838 58.53 -15.51 -1.58
C VAL A 838 58.19 -16.98 -1.30
N VAL A 839 59.11 -17.83 -1.76
CA VAL A 839 59.74 -19.01 -1.10
C VAL A 839 58.89 -20.05 -0.34
N LEU A 840 58.81 -21.22 -1.00
CA LEU A 840 58.98 -22.62 -0.57
C LEU A 840 58.41 -23.14 0.77
N GLY A 841 57.59 -24.19 0.63
CA GLY A 841 57.46 -25.27 1.61
C GLY A 841 56.49 -26.35 1.11
N ALA A 842 57.02 -27.41 0.49
CA ALA A 842 56.27 -28.50 -0.12
C ALA A 842 55.61 -29.44 0.91
N MET A 843 54.41 -29.95 0.61
CA MET A 843 54.08 -31.39 0.72
C MET A 843 52.73 -31.70 0.06
N LEU A 844 52.74 -32.68 -0.85
CA LEU A 844 51.60 -33.40 -1.41
C LEU A 844 50.76 -34.06 -0.30
N TRP A 845 49.44 -34.17 -0.50
CA TRP A 845 48.75 -35.46 -0.70
C TRP A 845 47.31 -35.25 -1.20
N LEU A 846 46.89 -36.13 -2.12
CA LEU A 846 45.55 -36.23 -2.70
C LEU A 846 44.54 -36.81 -1.71
N MET A 847 43.32 -36.26 -1.68
CA MET A 847 42.05 -36.94 -1.99
C MET A 847 40.96 -35.91 -2.24
#